data_AF-A0A5P9HB05-F1
#
_entry.id   AF-A0A5P9HB05-F1
#
_cell.length_a   1.000
_cell.length_b   1.000
_cell.length_c   1.000
_cell.angle_alpha   90.00
_cell.angle_beta   90.00
_cell.angle_gamma   90.00
#
_symmetry.space_group_name_H-M   'P 1'
#
loop_
_entity.id
_entity.type
_entity.pdbx_description
1 polymer ?
#
loop_
_entity_poly.entity_id
_entity_poly.type
_entity_poly.pdbx_seq_one_letter_code
_entity_poly.pdbx_strand_id
1 'polypeptide(L)'
;MALMLTTPLILGELISLGSTVCHSTRREETESILDIIIPHQIDGQLALTSDQVENLIYTYRNMRKSKGKTYRLADCRHRMIGVLEALNGLPHCHNVLPTTPQPLHRPTAMPQRGEQLQDIEESKVLRPNILQWCRGSQHPDGWLLTLATALAARLGMGERVIVSTLAMLRQKMVAKDLWLSIPTQPIELPQVGRYTLQVPHDVWQALRAIRTHARARNPDTLLLFSAHDAQRDLDKREKQLRERLNKAFKAYQKAARRDNQLMVPTYCESWYTLARAARYLPVFAGLPPLWATLLARYPLPTSTTRTLLGSSRWQDEPDVLNSHPSKLPVIVEAPEALTREAGSWDRQTASLPEDWPRQLKNIINQFLNAVLSEVDAPYTKASHRTVIERIVTRYQQQVSRLTGTQTSYVHLLLDWGYDLLCCQKKHKWKTVSTYLSRVSHMSVIENPAILDMQEWDDDTIEDIQLTLLHETRLEASTRHNTLQLLRRFFAFCTELGLLEGLHLPQASIDVPMSTLRTEIISPRDAELLWKQLTLASVPGSMNQMYALILALGCYGGLRISEVASLTLKDIQIEPWVKFSDDFMQPLTDETDPLETAMACWIIVKWGKTESARRRIPFHVLACRDVIPVLDDWIQERRRQCPNERLEKIALFGPQGNPDAYKKEAIGHAILPILKDTLGKRVDFHSLRHAAASWLFLRLHAAQHQSFADSLSYRFDELFQDDRCQEALEHFCSAEGEDILQRGNLYEVVAKWIGHRHSGTTILYYAHTMSIIHSDILKRL
;
A
#
# COMPACT_ATOMS: atom_id res chain seq x y z
N MET A 1 -46.65 11.35 9.86
CA MET A 1 -46.36 10.23 10.77
C MET A 1 -45.12 9.56 10.24
N ALA A 2 -44.01 9.56 11.01
CA ALA A 2 -42.82 8.81 10.63
C ALA A 2 -43.17 7.30 10.61
N LEU A 3 -42.77 6.61 9.54
CA LEU A 3 -43.05 5.19 9.37
C LEU A 3 -42.16 4.42 10.36
N MET A 4 -42.74 3.79 11.40
CA MET A 4 -41.96 2.96 12.31
C MET A 4 -41.51 1.70 11.57
N LEU A 5 -40.20 1.49 11.49
CA LEU A 5 -39.62 0.30 10.92
C LEU A 5 -39.88 -0.88 11.87
N THR A 6 -40.32 -2.02 11.33
CA THR A 6 -40.56 -3.25 12.09
C THR A 6 -39.86 -4.42 11.42
N THR A 7 -39.49 -5.46 12.18
CA THR A 7 -38.78 -6.64 11.63
C THR A 7 -39.52 -7.24 10.44
N PRO A 8 -40.86 -7.45 10.47
CA PRO A 8 -41.59 -7.99 9.34
C PRO A 8 -41.56 -7.09 8.10
N LEU A 9 -41.64 -5.77 8.29
CA LEU A 9 -41.60 -4.78 7.20
C LEU A 9 -40.23 -4.82 6.49
N ILE A 10 -39.16 -4.65 7.27
CA ILE A 10 -37.78 -4.66 6.74
C ILE A 10 -37.47 -6.00 6.08
N LEU A 11 -37.84 -7.12 6.70
CA LEU A 11 -37.57 -8.43 6.14
C LEU A 11 -38.30 -8.62 4.80
N GLY A 12 -39.54 -8.11 4.69
CA GLY A 12 -40.29 -8.09 3.43
C GLY A 12 -39.58 -7.30 2.33
N GLU A 13 -39.07 -6.11 2.67
CA GLU A 13 -38.30 -5.28 1.73
C GLU A 13 -36.99 -5.97 1.30
N LEU A 14 -36.24 -6.56 2.23
CA LEU A 14 -35.00 -7.30 1.92
C LEU A 14 -35.25 -8.54 1.05
N ILE A 15 -36.37 -9.24 1.25
CA ILE A 15 -36.78 -10.36 0.39
C ILE A 15 -37.15 -9.86 -1.00
N SER A 16 -37.86 -8.73 -1.11
CA SER A 16 -38.24 -8.13 -2.40
C SER A 16 -37.02 -7.70 -3.22
N LEU A 17 -35.94 -7.29 -2.54
CA LEU A 17 -34.64 -6.97 -3.14
C LEU A 17 -33.79 -8.20 -3.49
N GLY A 18 -34.28 -9.42 -3.23
CA GLY A 18 -33.54 -10.66 -3.49
C GLY A 18 -32.30 -10.81 -2.62
N SER A 19 -32.28 -10.20 -1.42
CA SER A 19 -31.08 -10.19 -0.58
C SER A 19 -30.70 -11.59 -0.09
N THR A 20 -29.45 -11.98 -0.32
CA THR A 20 -28.92 -13.32 0.02
C THR A 20 -28.91 -13.59 1.52
N VAL A 21 -28.99 -12.55 2.36
CA VAL A 21 -29.12 -12.71 3.81
C VAL A 21 -30.47 -13.30 4.22
N CYS A 22 -31.48 -13.25 3.35
CA CYS A 22 -32.84 -13.73 3.62
C CYS A 22 -33.16 -15.11 3.03
N HIS A 23 -32.17 -15.86 2.54
CA HIS A 23 -32.36 -17.24 2.11
C HIS A 23 -32.97 -18.13 3.21
N SER A 24 -33.72 -19.16 2.82
CA SER A 24 -34.50 -20.03 3.73
C SER A 24 -33.68 -20.60 4.89
N THR A 25 -32.41 -20.94 4.66
CA THR A 25 -31.50 -21.48 5.67
C THR A 25 -30.96 -20.44 6.66
N ARG A 26 -31.11 -19.14 6.36
CA ARG A 26 -30.54 -18.01 7.09
C ARG A 26 -31.58 -17.04 7.64
N ARG A 27 -32.85 -17.22 7.30
CA ARG A 27 -33.96 -16.31 7.63
C ARG A 27 -34.14 -16.06 9.12
N GLU A 28 -34.28 -17.10 9.94
CA GLU A 28 -34.45 -16.96 11.40
C GLU A 28 -33.30 -16.18 12.05
N GLU A 29 -32.09 -16.35 11.51
CA GLU A 29 -30.91 -15.67 12.01
C GLU A 29 -30.90 -14.19 11.60
N THR A 30 -31.37 -13.85 10.41
CA THR A 30 -31.59 -12.46 9.98
C THR A 30 -32.68 -11.79 10.81
N GLU A 31 -33.80 -12.46 11.05
CA GLU A 31 -34.87 -11.96 11.93
C GLU A 31 -34.33 -11.64 13.33
N SER A 32 -33.56 -12.56 13.91
CA SER A 32 -32.92 -12.33 15.22
C SER A 32 -31.94 -11.14 15.23
N ILE A 33 -31.28 -10.86 14.10
CA ILE A 33 -30.37 -9.70 13.96
C ILE A 33 -31.18 -8.41 13.79
N LEU A 34 -32.27 -8.44 13.03
CA LEU A 34 -33.16 -7.28 12.88
C LEU A 34 -33.81 -6.90 14.21
N ASP A 35 -34.22 -7.87 15.02
CA ASP A 35 -34.82 -7.63 16.34
C ASP A 35 -33.88 -6.89 17.31
N ILE A 36 -32.56 -7.10 17.19
CA ILE A 36 -31.57 -6.36 17.99
C ILE A 36 -31.20 -5.00 17.38
N ILE A 37 -31.37 -4.81 16.06
CA ILE A 37 -31.03 -3.57 15.34
C ILE A 37 -32.16 -2.54 15.46
N ILE A 38 -33.41 -2.95 15.25
CA ILE A 38 -34.58 -2.06 15.13
C ILE A 38 -34.82 -1.15 16.34
N PRO A 39 -34.53 -1.55 17.59
CA PRO A 39 -34.64 -0.65 18.75
C PRO A 39 -33.77 0.62 18.65
N HIS A 40 -32.78 0.64 17.77
CA HIS A 40 -31.89 1.79 17.56
C HIS A 40 -32.38 2.77 16.48
N GLN A 41 -33.57 2.59 15.91
CA GLN A 41 -34.12 3.55 14.95
C GLN A 41 -34.49 4.88 15.63
N ILE A 42 -34.29 6.00 14.93
CA ILE A 42 -34.70 7.34 15.35
C ILE A 42 -35.53 7.93 14.21
N ASP A 43 -36.75 8.36 14.51
CA ASP A 43 -37.70 8.95 13.54
C ASP A 43 -37.93 8.12 12.26
N GLY A 44 -37.95 6.79 12.41
CA GLY A 44 -38.14 5.85 11.29
C GLY A 44 -36.90 5.70 10.39
N GLN A 45 -35.74 6.20 10.82
CA GLN A 45 -34.45 6.00 10.17
C GLN A 45 -33.54 5.15 11.04
N LEU A 46 -32.74 4.30 10.38
CA LEU A 46 -31.77 3.43 11.03
C LEU A 46 -30.35 3.90 10.67
N ALA A 47 -29.72 4.65 11.56
CA ALA A 47 -28.39 5.23 11.36
C ALA A 47 -27.44 4.84 12.49
N LEU A 48 -27.03 3.57 12.50
CA LEU A 48 -26.15 3.04 13.55
C LEU A 48 -24.73 3.62 13.45
N THR A 49 -24.18 4.08 14.59
CA THR A 49 -22.79 4.49 14.72
C THR A 49 -21.84 3.29 14.85
N SER A 50 -20.53 3.51 14.70
CA SER A 50 -19.52 2.43 14.83
C SER A 50 -19.59 1.71 16.18
N ASP A 51 -19.74 2.45 17.28
CA ASP A 51 -19.80 1.88 18.63
C ASP A 51 -21.08 1.08 18.86
N GLN A 52 -22.20 1.57 18.33
CA GLN A 52 -23.48 0.84 18.37
C GLN A 52 -23.36 -0.48 17.62
N VAL A 53 -22.71 -0.49 16.46
CA VAL A 53 -22.50 -1.71 15.67
C VAL A 53 -21.60 -2.70 16.39
N GLU A 54 -20.50 -2.27 17.00
CA GLU A 54 -19.65 -3.16 17.79
C GLU A 54 -20.42 -3.77 18.97
N ASN A 55 -21.21 -2.97 19.69
CA ASN A 55 -22.08 -3.45 20.76
C ASN A 55 -23.12 -4.47 20.26
N LEU A 56 -23.70 -4.24 19.08
CA LEU A 56 -24.62 -5.17 18.44
C LEU A 56 -23.93 -6.49 18.06
N ILE A 57 -22.68 -6.46 17.60
CA ILE A 57 -21.89 -7.67 17.32
C ILE A 57 -21.69 -8.50 18.59
N TYR A 58 -21.33 -7.85 19.71
CA TYR A 58 -21.18 -8.53 21.00
C TYR A 58 -22.51 -9.09 21.51
N THR A 59 -23.59 -8.34 21.38
CA THR A 59 -24.94 -8.75 21.76
C THR A 59 -25.38 -9.98 20.96
N TYR A 60 -25.19 -9.95 19.64
CA TYR A 60 -25.47 -11.06 18.75
C TYR A 60 -24.64 -12.31 19.08
N ARG A 61 -23.34 -12.13 19.38
CA ARG A 61 -22.46 -13.21 19.81
C ARG A 61 -22.94 -13.86 21.11
N ASN A 62 -23.34 -13.06 22.09
CA ASN A 62 -23.86 -13.56 23.37
C ASN A 62 -25.17 -14.33 23.19
N MET A 63 -26.06 -13.86 22.30
CA MET A 63 -27.28 -14.57 21.93
C MET A 63 -26.98 -15.92 21.26
N ARG A 64 -25.97 -16.00 20.37
CA ARG A 64 -25.58 -17.30 19.78
C ARG A 64 -25.00 -18.25 20.81
N LYS A 65 -24.20 -17.72 21.76
CA LYS A 65 -23.63 -18.48 22.87
C LYS A 65 -24.73 -19.08 23.77
N SER A 66 -25.77 -18.31 24.10
CA SER A 66 -26.88 -18.81 24.92
C SER A 66 -27.73 -19.87 24.20
N LYS A 67 -27.82 -19.81 22.86
CA LYS A 67 -28.51 -20.79 22.02
C LYS A 67 -27.65 -22.02 21.65
N GLY A 68 -26.43 -22.16 22.20
CA GLY A 68 -25.52 -23.28 21.90
C GLY A 68 -25.00 -23.34 20.45
N LYS A 69 -25.13 -22.25 19.68
CA LYS A 69 -24.64 -22.16 18.29
C LYS A 69 -23.17 -21.73 18.26
N THR A 70 -22.48 -21.91 17.12
CA THR A 70 -21.11 -21.38 16.94
C THR A 70 -21.07 -19.88 17.24
N TYR A 71 -20.14 -19.41 18.05
CA TYR A 71 -20.11 -18.03 18.58
C TYR A 71 -18.74 -17.35 18.39
N ARG A 72 -17.99 -17.76 17.36
CA ARG A 72 -16.74 -17.09 17.01
C ARG A 72 -17.06 -15.64 16.64
N LEU A 73 -16.29 -14.71 17.21
CA LEU A 73 -16.52 -13.27 17.00
C LEU A 73 -16.43 -12.89 15.53
N ALA A 74 -15.51 -13.48 14.77
CA ALA A 74 -15.37 -13.27 13.33
C ALA A 74 -16.63 -13.67 12.55
N ASP A 75 -17.19 -14.86 12.81
CA ASP A 75 -18.40 -15.34 12.16
C ASP A 75 -19.61 -14.46 12.51
N CYS A 76 -19.72 -14.04 13.78
CA CYS A 76 -20.78 -13.16 14.25
C CYS A 76 -20.71 -11.79 13.60
N ARG A 77 -19.49 -11.21 13.53
CA ARG A 77 -19.23 -9.93 12.87
C ARG A 77 -19.55 -10.01 11.39
N HIS A 78 -19.02 -11.00 10.67
CA HIS A 78 -19.28 -11.19 9.24
C HIS A 78 -20.79 -11.30 8.94
N ARG A 79 -21.53 -12.03 9.80
CA ARG A 79 -22.98 -12.15 9.65
C ARG A 79 -23.73 -10.85 9.89
N MET A 80 -23.38 -10.11 10.96
CA MET A 80 -23.95 -8.80 11.26
C MET A 80 -23.68 -7.80 10.13
N ILE A 81 -22.45 -7.74 9.64
CA ILE A 81 -22.03 -6.91 8.52
C ILE A 81 -22.89 -7.20 7.28
N GLY A 82 -23.08 -8.48 6.93
CA GLY A 82 -23.91 -8.85 5.78
C GLY A 82 -25.35 -8.35 5.89
N VAL A 83 -25.93 -8.38 7.10
CA VAL A 83 -27.29 -7.83 7.33
C VAL A 83 -27.30 -6.30 7.25
N LEU A 84 -26.32 -5.61 7.86
CA LEU A 84 -26.21 -4.15 7.77
C LEU A 84 -25.96 -3.66 6.34
N GLU A 85 -25.19 -4.41 5.54
CA GLU A 85 -25.00 -4.14 4.11
C GLU A 85 -26.31 -4.22 3.35
N ALA A 86 -27.08 -5.29 3.59
CA ALA A 86 -28.39 -5.45 2.99
C ALA A 86 -29.36 -4.33 3.42
N LEU A 87 -29.35 -3.97 4.70
CA LEU A 87 -30.14 -2.86 5.24
C LEU A 87 -29.79 -1.53 4.57
N ASN A 88 -28.51 -1.22 4.37
CA ASN A 88 -28.08 0.02 3.72
C ASN A 88 -28.48 0.15 2.24
N GLY A 89 -28.99 -0.93 1.64
CA GLY A 89 -29.69 -0.90 0.35
C GLY A 89 -31.10 -0.30 0.43
N LEU A 90 -31.65 -0.11 1.63
CA LEU A 90 -32.96 0.50 1.86
C LEU A 90 -32.87 2.03 2.00
N PRO A 91 -33.91 2.79 1.60
CA PRO A 91 -33.88 4.26 1.61
C PRO A 91 -33.73 4.90 2.99
N HIS A 92 -34.09 4.18 4.07
CA HIS A 92 -34.13 4.71 5.44
C HIS A 92 -33.02 4.16 6.34
N CYS A 93 -32.02 3.50 5.75
CA CYS A 93 -30.95 2.83 6.47
C CYS A 93 -29.58 3.40 6.06
N HIS A 94 -28.85 3.91 7.04
CA HIS A 94 -27.57 4.60 6.90
C HIS A 94 -26.58 4.10 7.96
N ASN A 95 -26.50 2.79 8.14
CA ASN A 95 -25.69 2.18 9.18
C ASN A 95 -24.20 2.23 8.81
N VAL A 96 -23.36 2.54 9.79
CA VAL A 96 -21.91 2.40 9.64
C VAL A 96 -21.56 0.92 9.49
N LEU A 97 -20.82 0.56 8.45
CA LEU A 97 -20.28 -0.79 8.31
C LEU A 97 -18.92 -0.84 9.04
N PRO A 98 -18.74 -1.76 10.01
CA PRO A 98 -17.51 -1.88 10.76
C PRO A 98 -16.43 -2.42 9.83
N THR A 99 -15.21 -1.87 9.93
CA THR A 99 -14.10 -2.37 9.13
C THR A 99 -13.81 -3.82 9.49
N THR A 100 -13.53 -4.65 8.48
CA THR A 100 -13.15 -6.04 8.70
C THR A 100 -11.86 -6.04 9.55
N PRO A 101 -11.87 -6.69 10.73
CA PRO A 101 -10.70 -6.69 11.60
C PRO A 101 -9.64 -7.52 10.90
N GLN A 102 -8.60 -6.84 10.41
CA GLN A 102 -7.46 -7.52 9.83
C GLN A 102 -6.62 -8.10 10.97
N PRO A 103 -6.23 -9.39 10.91
CA PRO A 103 -5.32 -9.93 11.89
C PRO A 103 -4.02 -9.12 11.85
N LEU A 104 -3.71 -8.48 12.98
CA LEU A 104 -2.51 -7.66 13.13
C LEU A 104 -1.29 -8.55 12.88
N HIS A 105 -0.57 -8.32 11.80
CA HIS A 105 0.72 -8.96 11.60
C HIS A 105 1.72 -8.25 12.50
N ARG A 106 1.88 -8.72 13.75
CA ARG A 106 2.97 -8.25 14.62
C ARG A 106 4.27 -8.87 14.11
N PRO A 107 5.16 -8.14 13.41
CA PRO A 107 6.44 -8.71 13.04
C PRO A 107 7.15 -9.15 14.30
N THR A 108 7.57 -10.42 14.35
CA THR A 108 8.38 -10.92 15.46
C THR A 108 9.75 -10.25 15.37
N ALA A 109 9.91 -9.11 16.06
CA ALA A 109 11.18 -8.40 16.17
C ALA A 109 12.06 -8.96 17.30
N MET A 110 11.52 -9.90 18.08
CA MET A 110 12.26 -10.61 19.12
C MET A 110 12.81 -11.94 18.59
N PRO A 111 13.93 -12.42 19.16
CA PRO A 111 14.43 -13.76 18.89
C PRO A 111 13.36 -14.82 19.19
N GLN A 112 13.25 -15.83 18.34
CA GLN A 112 12.27 -16.92 18.50
C GLN A 112 12.77 -18.07 19.39
N ARG A 113 14.08 -18.09 19.71
CA ARG A 113 14.72 -19.14 20.52
C ARG A 113 15.53 -18.53 21.65
N GLY A 114 15.46 -19.12 22.84
CA GLY A 114 16.18 -18.65 24.02
C GLY A 114 17.71 -18.60 23.84
N GLU A 115 18.29 -19.54 23.08
CA GLU A 115 19.72 -19.57 22.74
C GLU A 115 20.19 -18.27 22.05
N GLN A 116 19.31 -17.63 21.28
CA GLN A 116 19.64 -16.36 20.60
C GLN A 116 19.85 -15.20 21.58
N LEU A 117 19.35 -15.28 22.81
CA LEU A 117 19.58 -14.25 23.82
C LEU A 117 21.05 -14.20 24.25
N GLN A 118 21.72 -15.36 24.34
CA GLN A 118 23.15 -15.43 24.65
C GLN A 118 23.98 -14.83 23.52
N ASP A 119 23.64 -15.15 22.26
CA ASP A 119 24.28 -14.53 21.09
C ASP A 119 24.12 -12.99 21.12
N ILE A 120 22.96 -12.49 21.52
CA ILE A 120 22.65 -11.05 21.56
C ILE A 120 23.47 -10.35 22.64
N GLU A 121 23.50 -10.86 23.87
CA GLU A 121 24.30 -10.27 24.94
C GLU A 121 25.79 -10.29 24.59
N GLU A 122 26.28 -11.38 24.01
CA GLU A 122 27.66 -11.44 23.54
C GLU A 122 27.93 -10.40 22.43
N SER A 123 27.03 -10.27 21.45
CA SER A 123 27.17 -9.28 20.37
C SER A 123 27.24 -7.84 20.87
N LYS A 124 26.51 -7.53 21.96
CA LYS A 124 26.52 -6.22 22.63
C LYS A 124 27.90 -5.90 23.19
N VAL A 125 28.54 -6.88 23.84
CA VAL A 125 29.89 -6.74 24.42
C VAL A 125 30.98 -6.73 23.34
N LEU A 126 30.82 -7.52 22.27
CA LEU A 126 31.79 -7.59 21.18
C LEU A 126 31.94 -6.29 20.40
N ARG A 127 30.87 -5.51 20.25
CA ARG A 127 30.88 -4.26 19.46
C ARG A 127 31.99 -3.27 19.86
N PRO A 128 32.10 -2.80 21.13
CA PRO A 128 33.17 -1.91 21.53
C PRO A 128 34.56 -2.55 21.42
N ASN A 129 34.69 -3.86 21.70
CA ASN A 129 35.95 -4.60 21.58
C ASN A 129 36.45 -4.67 20.13
N ILE A 130 35.55 -4.90 19.17
CA ILE A 130 35.89 -4.89 17.73
C ILE A 130 36.39 -3.51 17.30
N LEU A 131 35.77 -2.43 17.78
CA LEU A 131 36.23 -1.06 17.49
C LEU A 131 37.61 -0.78 18.11
N GLN A 132 37.84 -1.19 19.36
CA GLN A 132 39.13 -1.07 20.02
C GLN A 132 40.22 -1.84 19.26
N TRP A 133 39.95 -3.10 18.91
CA TRP A 133 40.84 -3.92 18.10
C TRP A 133 41.12 -3.30 16.73
N CYS A 134 40.10 -2.76 16.06
CA CYS A 134 40.27 -2.10 14.78
C CYS A 134 41.24 -0.91 14.87
N ARG A 135 41.12 -0.09 15.92
CA ARG A 135 42.01 1.06 16.15
C ARG A 135 43.44 0.65 16.48
N GLY A 136 43.63 -0.46 17.21
CA GLY A 136 44.95 -0.95 17.63
C GLY A 136 45.69 -1.82 16.61
N SER A 137 44.99 -2.62 15.81
CA SER A 137 45.60 -3.67 14.97
C SER A 137 46.01 -3.22 13.56
N GLN A 138 45.52 -2.07 13.09
CA GLN A 138 45.65 -1.62 11.69
C GLN A 138 45.25 -2.68 10.64
N HIS A 139 44.42 -3.67 11.00
CA HIS A 139 44.00 -4.72 10.09
C HIS A 139 43.26 -4.12 8.88
N PRO A 140 43.56 -4.53 7.62
CA PRO A 140 43.01 -3.88 6.41
C PRO A 140 41.48 -3.90 6.34
N ASP A 141 40.87 -4.96 6.88
CA ASP A 141 39.40 -5.12 6.95
C ASP A 141 38.81 -4.79 8.34
N GLY A 142 39.58 -4.20 9.26
CA GLY A 142 39.09 -3.88 10.61
C GLY A 142 37.92 -2.88 10.60
N TRP A 143 38.03 -1.83 9.79
CA TRP A 143 36.97 -0.84 9.62
C TRP A 143 35.77 -1.39 8.87
N LEU A 144 35.99 -2.34 7.95
CA LEU A 144 34.91 -3.05 7.26
C LEU A 144 34.08 -3.88 8.24
N LEU A 145 34.73 -4.66 9.12
CA LEU A 145 34.07 -5.42 10.17
C LEU A 145 33.32 -4.49 11.14
N THR A 146 33.97 -3.41 11.58
CA THR A 146 33.38 -2.40 12.47
C THR A 146 32.11 -1.78 11.86
N LEU A 147 32.18 -1.36 10.59
CA LEU A 147 31.02 -0.81 9.88
C LEU A 147 29.90 -1.85 9.80
N ALA A 148 30.21 -3.07 9.37
CA ALA A 148 29.21 -4.10 9.20
C ALA A 148 28.50 -4.43 10.54
N THR A 149 29.26 -4.56 11.65
CA THR A 149 28.69 -4.75 12.98
C THR A 149 27.84 -3.55 13.40
N ALA A 150 28.27 -2.32 13.13
CA ALA A 150 27.51 -1.12 13.46
C ALA A 150 26.20 -1.01 12.66
N LEU A 151 26.20 -1.36 11.37
CA LEU A 151 24.99 -1.42 10.54
C LEU A 151 23.96 -2.42 11.10
N ALA A 152 24.40 -3.59 11.56
CA ALA A 152 23.51 -4.53 12.25
C ALA A 152 23.02 -3.96 13.60
N ALA A 153 23.95 -3.54 14.45
CA ALA A 153 23.69 -3.19 15.85
C ALA A 153 22.96 -1.86 16.06
N ARG A 154 23.06 -0.92 15.12
CA ARG A 154 22.41 0.41 15.23
C ARG A 154 21.21 0.55 14.32
N LEU A 155 21.21 -0.08 13.14
CA LEU A 155 20.13 0.08 12.15
C LEU A 155 19.24 -1.17 12.02
N GLY A 156 19.57 -2.28 12.66
CA GLY A 156 18.81 -3.54 12.55
C GLY A 156 18.97 -4.23 11.20
N MET A 157 20.02 -3.87 10.43
CA MET A 157 20.22 -4.43 9.09
C MET A 157 20.47 -5.93 9.15
N GLY A 158 19.81 -6.69 8.27
CA GLY A 158 20.08 -8.11 8.09
C GLY A 158 21.38 -8.34 7.31
N GLU A 159 22.03 -9.50 7.52
CA GLU A 159 23.32 -9.83 6.89
C GLU A 159 23.31 -9.62 5.37
N ARG A 160 22.28 -10.10 4.67
CA ARG A 160 22.17 -9.92 3.22
C ARG A 160 22.11 -8.45 2.84
N VAL A 161 21.32 -7.64 3.56
CA VAL A 161 21.20 -6.20 3.29
C VAL A 161 22.53 -5.50 3.55
N ILE A 162 23.25 -5.85 4.62
CA ILE A 162 24.60 -5.32 4.91
C ILE A 162 25.55 -5.66 3.77
N VAL A 163 25.65 -6.93 3.39
CA VAL A 163 26.60 -7.38 2.36
C VAL A 163 26.31 -6.74 1.02
N SER A 164 25.05 -6.72 0.57
CA SER A 164 24.68 -6.10 -0.71
C SER A 164 24.91 -4.59 -0.69
N THR A 165 24.60 -3.91 0.42
CA THR A 165 24.85 -2.46 0.58
C THR A 165 26.34 -2.15 0.49
N LEU A 166 27.18 -2.93 1.18
CA LEU A 166 28.63 -2.79 1.12
C LEU A 166 29.19 -3.16 -0.27
N ALA A 167 28.62 -4.18 -0.93
CA ALA A 167 29.02 -4.60 -2.28
C ALA A 167 28.80 -3.52 -3.34
N MET A 168 27.79 -2.68 -3.12
CA MET A 168 27.40 -1.57 -3.99
C MET A 168 27.84 -0.20 -3.47
N LEU A 169 28.52 -0.11 -2.32
CA LEU A 169 28.81 1.16 -1.65
C LEU A 169 29.72 2.04 -2.51
N ARG A 170 29.16 3.14 -3.04
CA ARG A 170 29.88 4.14 -3.85
C ARG A 170 30.12 5.43 -3.08
N GLN A 171 31.10 6.21 -3.53
CA GLN A 171 31.39 7.53 -2.94
C GLN A 171 30.15 8.43 -2.91
N LYS A 172 29.33 8.47 -3.96
CA LYS A 172 28.08 9.25 -4.03
C LYS A 172 26.97 8.79 -3.08
N MET A 173 27.06 7.57 -2.54
CA MET A 173 26.07 7.05 -1.60
C MET A 173 26.31 7.54 -0.17
N VAL A 174 27.45 8.17 0.08
CA VAL A 174 27.84 8.73 1.38
C VAL A 174 27.90 10.26 1.24
N ALA A 175 26.81 10.93 1.60
CA ALA A 175 26.70 12.37 1.48
C ALA A 175 27.53 13.10 2.56
N LYS A 176 27.71 14.42 2.38
CA LYS A 176 28.13 15.29 3.49
C LYS A 176 26.96 15.28 4.50
N ASP A 177 27.22 15.31 5.81
CA ASP A 177 26.19 15.34 6.87
C ASP A 177 25.56 13.99 7.31
N LEU A 178 26.37 12.93 7.41
CA LEU A 178 25.98 11.64 8.02
C LEU A 178 24.90 10.85 7.25
N TRP A 179 24.66 11.16 5.97
CA TRP A 179 23.67 10.45 5.17
C TRP A 179 24.26 9.25 4.42
N LEU A 180 23.59 8.11 4.52
CA LEU A 180 23.86 6.88 3.78
C LEU A 180 22.68 6.53 2.89
N SER A 181 22.93 6.43 1.59
CA SER A 181 21.96 5.90 0.63
C SER A 181 22.12 4.38 0.49
N ILE A 182 21.09 3.63 0.87
CA ILE A 182 21.04 2.17 0.78
C ILE A 182 20.21 1.80 -0.45
N PRO A 183 20.67 0.89 -1.33
CA PRO A 183 19.86 0.44 -2.45
C PRO A 183 18.65 -0.34 -1.93
N THR A 184 17.46 -0.13 -2.49
CA THR A 184 16.25 -0.84 -2.01
C THR A 184 16.22 -2.31 -2.40
N GLN A 185 17.08 -2.72 -3.32
CA GLN A 185 17.29 -4.09 -3.76
C GLN A 185 18.76 -4.33 -4.15
N PRO A 186 19.23 -5.59 -4.15
CA PRO A 186 20.60 -5.94 -4.52
C PRO A 186 20.74 -6.00 -6.05
N ILE A 187 20.53 -4.85 -6.73
CA ILE A 187 20.56 -4.73 -8.20
C ILE A 187 21.29 -3.44 -8.57
N GLU A 188 22.17 -3.50 -9.57
CA GLU A 188 22.92 -2.36 -10.07
C GLU A 188 22.26 -1.73 -11.31
N LEU A 189 21.02 -1.25 -11.18
CA LEU A 189 20.35 -0.51 -12.24
C LEU A 189 20.17 0.96 -11.83
N PRO A 190 20.30 1.93 -12.77
CA PRO A 190 20.11 3.35 -12.48
C PRO A 190 18.73 3.69 -11.91
N GLN A 191 17.73 2.86 -12.22
CA GLN A 191 16.34 3.03 -11.83
C GLN A 191 16.04 2.52 -10.41
N VAL A 192 16.98 1.84 -9.73
CA VAL A 192 16.71 1.26 -8.40
C VAL A 192 16.54 2.38 -7.38
N GLY A 193 15.39 2.34 -6.70
CA GLY A 193 15.08 3.20 -5.58
C GLY A 193 16.16 3.15 -4.48
N ARG A 194 16.25 4.22 -3.68
CA ARG A 194 17.19 4.28 -2.56
C ARG A 194 16.44 4.54 -1.27
N TYR A 195 16.84 3.86 -0.20
CA TYR A 195 16.45 4.17 1.16
C TYR A 195 17.58 4.96 1.81
N THR A 196 17.36 6.25 2.09
CA THR A 196 18.44 7.14 2.54
C THR A 196 18.27 7.58 3.96
N LEU A 197 19.23 7.22 4.81
CA LEU A 197 19.15 7.42 6.25
C LEU A 197 20.26 8.32 6.74
N GLN A 198 19.95 9.16 7.72
CA GLN A 198 20.96 9.77 8.54
C GLN A 198 21.42 8.75 9.59
N VAL A 199 22.68 8.34 9.50
CA VAL A 199 23.20 7.26 10.31
C VAL A 199 23.79 7.76 11.63
N PRO A 200 23.73 6.96 12.72
CA PRO A 200 24.39 7.29 13.98
C PRO A 200 25.90 7.49 13.85
N HIS A 201 26.48 8.22 14.80
CA HIS A 201 27.89 8.62 14.78
C HIS A 201 28.86 7.44 14.60
N ASP A 202 28.57 6.32 15.23
CA ASP A 202 29.38 5.10 15.22
C ASP A 202 29.40 4.44 13.82
N VAL A 203 28.27 4.45 13.10
CA VAL A 203 28.21 4.03 11.70
C VAL A 203 28.99 5.01 10.82
N TRP A 204 28.77 6.32 11.03
CA TRP A 204 29.46 7.36 10.30
C TRP A 204 30.98 7.33 10.48
N GLN A 205 31.47 7.09 11.70
CA GLN A 205 32.90 7.02 12.00
C GLN A 205 33.58 5.94 11.15
N ALA A 206 32.97 4.75 11.07
CA ALA A 206 33.50 3.66 10.27
C ALA A 206 33.40 3.96 8.76
N LEU A 207 32.30 4.55 8.29
CA LEU A 207 32.17 5.01 6.90
C LEU A 207 33.22 6.06 6.52
N ARG A 208 33.46 7.05 7.39
CA ARG A 208 34.46 8.09 7.20
C ARG A 208 35.86 7.50 7.12
N ALA A 209 36.18 6.53 7.99
CA ALA A 209 37.46 5.82 7.93
C ALA A 209 37.64 5.13 6.58
N ILE A 210 36.68 4.31 6.14
CA ILE A 210 36.72 3.62 4.83
C ILE A 210 36.88 4.63 3.68
N ARG A 211 36.08 5.71 3.68
CA ARG A 211 36.13 6.76 2.66
C ARG A 211 37.48 7.48 2.60
N THR A 212 38.14 7.68 3.73
CA THR A 212 39.46 8.32 3.80
C THR A 212 40.56 7.43 3.23
N HIS A 213 40.41 6.10 3.33
CA HIS A 213 41.36 5.13 2.77
C HIS A 213 41.15 4.88 1.27
N ALA A 214 39.99 5.24 0.71
CA ALA A 214 39.72 5.14 -0.71
C ALA A 214 40.54 6.19 -1.49
N ARG A 215 41.42 5.73 -2.39
CA ARG A 215 42.33 6.60 -3.16
C ARG A 215 41.63 7.46 -4.22
N ALA A 216 40.52 6.98 -4.77
CA ALA A 216 39.80 7.65 -5.86
C ALA A 216 38.63 8.49 -5.31
N ARG A 217 38.50 9.71 -5.83
CA ARG A 217 37.44 10.67 -5.46
C ARG A 217 36.24 10.69 -6.40
N ASN A 218 36.25 9.88 -7.46
CA ASN A 218 35.15 9.83 -8.43
C ASN A 218 33.86 9.34 -7.73
N PRO A 219 32.71 10.03 -7.90
CA PRO A 219 31.44 9.71 -7.26
C PRO A 219 30.98 8.26 -7.47
N ASP A 220 31.31 7.64 -8.61
CA ASP A 220 30.88 6.28 -8.96
C ASP A 220 31.83 5.19 -8.48
N THR A 221 32.94 5.55 -7.84
CA THR A 221 33.92 4.59 -7.32
C THR A 221 33.30 3.72 -6.22
N LEU A 222 33.42 2.40 -6.35
CA LEU A 222 33.11 1.44 -5.28
C LEU A 222 34.18 1.51 -4.19
N LEU A 223 33.78 1.80 -2.95
CA LEU A 223 34.71 2.13 -1.86
C LEU A 223 35.47 0.92 -1.30
N LEU A 224 34.96 -0.30 -1.52
CA LEU A 224 35.50 -1.51 -0.92
C LEU A 224 36.22 -2.43 -1.90
N PHE A 225 36.34 -2.04 -3.18
CA PHE A 225 36.87 -2.88 -4.23
C PHE A 225 37.95 -2.16 -5.04
N SER A 226 38.90 -2.94 -5.56
CA SER A 226 39.82 -2.46 -6.58
C SER A 226 39.08 -2.19 -7.89
N ALA A 227 39.67 -1.41 -8.81
CA ALA A 227 39.07 -1.18 -10.13
C ALA A 227 38.82 -2.49 -10.91
N HIS A 228 39.66 -3.50 -10.70
CA HIS A 228 39.48 -4.83 -11.30
C HIS A 228 38.33 -5.60 -10.65
N ASP A 229 38.26 -5.63 -9.33
CA ASP A 229 37.16 -6.34 -8.62
C ASP A 229 35.80 -5.65 -8.81
N ALA A 230 35.81 -4.34 -9.05
CA ALA A 230 34.62 -3.54 -9.35
C ALA A 230 33.90 -3.97 -10.64
N GLN A 231 34.62 -4.57 -11.60
CA GLN A 231 34.04 -5.08 -12.85
C GLN A 231 33.31 -6.42 -12.67
N ARG A 232 33.43 -7.07 -11.51
CA ARG A 232 32.80 -8.36 -11.25
C ARG A 232 31.31 -8.18 -10.97
N ASP A 233 30.54 -9.21 -11.35
CA ASP A 233 29.12 -9.32 -11.02
C ASP A 233 28.88 -9.15 -9.51
N LEU A 234 27.72 -8.60 -9.16
CA LEU A 234 27.35 -8.32 -7.78
C LEU A 234 27.48 -9.56 -6.87
N ASP A 235 26.98 -10.72 -7.31
CA ASP A 235 27.05 -11.98 -6.56
C ASP A 235 28.49 -12.37 -6.17
N LYS A 236 29.44 -12.15 -7.08
CA LYS A 236 30.86 -12.43 -6.84
C LYS A 236 31.44 -11.46 -5.82
N ARG A 237 31.09 -10.17 -5.91
CA ARG A 237 31.49 -9.14 -4.93
C ARG A 237 30.89 -9.41 -3.54
N GLU A 238 29.64 -9.82 -3.46
CA GLU A 238 29.00 -10.21 -2.21
C GLU A 238 29.71 -11.41 -1.56
N LYS A 239 30.01 -12.45 -2.35
CA LYS A 239 30.76 -13.61 -1.86
C LYS A 239 32.13 -13.21 -1.33
N GLN A 240 32.86 -12.37 -2.06
CA GLN A 240 34.15 -11.84 -1.63
C GLN A 240 34.05 -11.05 -0.31
N LEU A 241 33.00 -10.24 -0.13
CA LEU A 241 32.78 -9.50 1.12
C LEU A 241 32.48 -10.43 2.30
N ARG A 242 31.65 -11.47 2.12
CA ARG A 242 31.40 -12.47 3.16
C ARG A 242 32.69 -13.16 3.60
N GLU A 243 33.56 -13.49 2.66
CA GLU A 243 34.86 -14.09 2.95
C GLU A 243 35.78 -13.13 3.72
N ARG A 244 35.85 -11.85 3.31
CA ARG A 244 36.63 -10.81 4.00
C ARG A 244 36.15 -10.57 5.43
N LEU A 245 34.84 -10.42 5.63
CA LEU A 245 34.25 -10.21 6.96
C LEU A 245 34.51 -11.40 7.89
N ASN A 246 34.36 -12.63 7.40
CA ASN A 246 34.69 -13.83 8.18
C ASN A 246 36.19 -13.91 8.52
N LYS A 247 37.08 -13.56 7.58
CA LYS A 247 38.53 -13.52 7.83
C LYS A 247 38.89 -12.47 8.88
N ALA A 248 38.33 -11.27 8.77
CA ALA A 248 38.54 -10.19 9.73
C ALA A 248 38.05 -10.60 11.14
N PHE A 249 36.89 -11.24 11.23
CA PHE A 249 36.36 -11.70 12.51
C PHE A 249 37.20 -12.82 13.13
N LYS A 250 37.73 -13.75 12.33
CA LYS A 250 38.70 -14.76 12.80
C LYS A 250 40.01 -14.13 13.27
N ALA A 251 40.47 -13.06 12.61
CA ALA A 251 41.65 -12.31 13.04
C ALA A 251 41.42 -11.61 14.39
N TYR A 252 40.24 -11.01 14.59
CA TYR A 252 39.81 -10.48 15.88
C TYR A 252 39.81 -11.58 16.96
N GLN A 253 39.18 -12.74 16.72
CA GLN A 253 39.16 -13.87 17.68
C GLN A 253 40.57 -14.31 18.08
N LYS A 254 41.49 -14.40 17.12
CA LYS A 254 42.89 -14.76 17.39
C LYS A 254 43.61 -13.70 18.22
N ALA A 255 43.34 -12.42 17.98
CA ALA A 255 43.88 -11.33 18.77
C ALA A 255 43.31 -11.35 20.20
N ALA A 256 42.00 -11.55 20.36
CA ALA A 256 41.34 -11.62 21.66
C ALA A 256 41.84 -12.77 22.53
N ARG A 257 42.23 -13.91 21.95
CA ARG A 257 42.86 -15.01 22.70
C ARG A 257 44.27 -14.69 23.20
N ARG A 258 44.92 -13.66 22.66
CA ARG A 258 46.29 -13.25 23.02
C ARG A 258 46.30 -12.03 23.93
N ASP A 259 45.28 -11.18 23.83
CA ASP A 259 45.14 -9.95 24.58
C ASP A 259 44.00 -10.09 25.59
N ASN A 260 44.35 -10.15 26.87
CA ASN A 260 43.38 -10.27 27.97
C ASN A 260 42.45 -9.05 28.10
N GLN A 261 42.71 -7.95 27.39
CA GLN A 261 41.82 -6.78 27.37
C GLN A 261 40.67 -6.92 26.37
N LEU A 262 40.75 -7.86 25.42
CA LEU A 262 39.73 -8.09 24.40
C LEU A 262 38.85 -9.29 24.77
N MET A 263 37.55 -9.16 24.56
CA MET A 263 36.59 -10.24 24.81
C MET A 263 36.70 -11.37 23.76
N VAL A 264 36.87 -12.62 24.22
CA VAL A 264 36.88 -13.81 23.36
C VAL A 264 35.45 -14.30 23.10
N PRO A 265 34.97 -14.30 21.84
CA PRO A 265 33.65 -14.84 21.51
C PRO A 265 33.55 -16.33 21.86
N THR A 266 32.46 -16.71 22.51
CA THR A 266 32.10 -18.08 22.89
C THR A 266 30.88 -18.57 22.10
N TYR A 267 29.90 -17.70 21.84
CA TYR A 267 28.65 -18.05 21.15
C TYR A 267 28.62 -17.64 19.68
N CYS A 268 29.12 -16.44 19.37
CA CYS A 268 29.26 -15.91 18.03
C CYS A 268 30.56 -16.42 17.39
N GLU A 269 30.52 -17.64 16.86
CA GLU A 269 31.68 -18.29 16.25
C GLU A 269 32.09 -17.68 14.90
N SER A 270 31.15 -17.02 14.22
CA SER A 270 31.35 -16.44 12.88
C SER A 270 30.82 -15.00 12.78
N TRP A 271 31.26 -14.29 11.74
CA TRP A 271 30.67 -12.99 11.40
C TRP A 271 29.15 -13.10 11.16
N TYR A 272 28.70 -14.19 10.53
CA TYR A 272 27.28 -14.39 10.23
C TYR A 272 26.43 -14.49 11.50
N THR A 273 26.87 -15.29 12.49
CA THR A 273 26.20 -15.43 13.79
C THR A 273 26.19 -14.10 14.54
N LEU A 274 27.32 -13.37 14.53
CA LEU A 274 27.42 -12.02 15.11
C LEU A 274 26.41 -11.05 14.46
N ALA A 275 26.39 -10.94 13.13
CA ALA A 275 25.48 -10.03 12.43
C ALA A 275 24.00 -10.37 12.68
N ARG A 276 23.67 -11.67 12.71
CA ARG A 276 22.32 -12.17 12.99
C ARG A 276 21.87 -11.83 14.41
N ALA A 277 22.76 -11.86 15.39
CA ALA A 277 22.47 -11.50 16.78
C ALA A 277 22.40 -9.98 16.95
N ALA A 278 23.40 -9.27 16.43
CA ALA A 278 23.52 -7.81 16.54
C ALA A 278 22.29 -7.06 15.98
N ARG A 279 21.60 -7.61 14.97
CA ARG A 279 20.40 -6.97 14.38
C ARG A 279 19.26 -6.73 15.39
N TYR A 280 19.24 -7.45 16.50
CA TYR A 280 18.21 -7.29 17.53
C TYR A 280 18.56 -6.21 18.56
N LEU A 281 19.84 -5.80 18.66
CA LEU A 281 20.30 -4.81 19.61
C LEU A 281 19.55 -3.47 19.55
N PRO A 282 19.13 -2.94 18.39
CA PRO A 282 18.32 -1.73 18.35
C PRO A 282 17.02 -1.86 19.15
N VAL A 283 16.35 -3.02 19.09
CA VAL A 283 15.11 -3.27 19.85
C VAL A 283 15.38 -3.22 21.35
N PHE A 284 16.47 -3.85 21.81
CA PHE A 284 16.91 -3.78 23.21
C PHE A 284 17.39 -2.39 23.63
N ALA A 285 17.75 -1.53 22.68
CA ALA A 285 18.08 -0.14 22.91
C ALA A 285 16.84 0.79 22.91
N GLY A 286 15.63 0.26 22.73
CA GLY A 286 14.39 1.02 22.72
C GLY A 286 13.88 1.43 21.33
N LEU A 287 14.52 0.98 20.24
CA LEU A 287 14.00 1.19 18.89
C LEU A 287 12.70 0.37 18.71
N PRO A 288 11.58 0.98 18.28
CA PRO A 288 10.36 0.21 18.10
C PRO A 288 10.54 -0.92 17.06
N PRO A 289 9.95 -2.12 17.29
CA PRO A 289 10.06 -3.32 16.46
C PRO A 289 9.97 -3.11 14.94
N LEU A 290 9.07 -2.23 14.50
CA LEU A 290 8.90 -1.92 13.10
C LEU A 290 10.18 -1.36 12.48
N TRP A 291 10.76 -0.32 13.08
CA TRP A 291 11.94 0.37 12.58
C TRP A 291 13.16 -0.55 12.54
N ALA A 292 13.32 -1.38 13.58
CA ALA A 292 14.37 -2.39 13.64
C ALA A 292 14.25 -3.47 12.55
N THR A 293 13.05 -3.70 12.00
CA THR A 293 12.80 -4.75 10.99
C THR A 293 12.73 -4.23 9.56
N LEU A 294 12.61 -2.90 9.33
CA LEU A 294 12.58 -2.31 7.98
C LEU A 294 13.79 -2.68 7.13
N LEU A 295 14.97 -2.78 7.76
CA LEU A 295 16.23 -3.09 7.08
C LEU A 295 16.67 -4.55 7.23
N ALA A 296 15.83 -5.40 7.79
CA ALA A 296 16.19 -6.78 8.07
C ALA A 296 16.33 -7.62 6.78
N ARG A 297 15.60 -7.26 5.72
CA ARG A 297 15.52 -8.03 4.47
C ARG A 297 15.02 -7.16 3.32
N TYR A 298 15.46 -7.50 2.11
CA TYR A 298 14.96 -6.89 0.89
C TYR A 298 13.54 -7.38 0.55
N PRO A 299 12.75 -6.57 -0.19
CA PRO A 299 13.04 -5.19 -0.59
C PRO A 299 12.93 -4.20 0.57
N LEU A 300 13.62 -3.06 0.47
CA LEU A 300 13.50 -1.94 1.42
C LEU A 300 12.51 -0.90 0.90
N PRO A 301 11.90 -0.06 1.78
CA PRO A 301 11.09 1.07 1.34
C PRO A 301 11.89 2.02 0.44
N THR A 302 11.25 2.64 -0.55
CA THR A 302 11.94 3.66 -1.37
C THR A 302 11.75 5.05 -0.81
N SER A 303 12.83 5.79 -0.60
CA SER A 303 12.77 7.22 -0.23
C SER A 303 12.41 8.09 -1.42
N THR A 304 11.74 9.21 -1.14
CA THR A 304 11.62 10.28 -2.13
C THR A 304 12.99 10.86 -2.49
N THR A 305 13.11 11.28 -3.75
CA THR A 305 14.23 12.09 -4.25
C THR A 305 14.15 13.52 -3.75
N ARG A 306 12.95 14.04 -3.48
CA ARG A 306 12.74 15.42 -3.04
C ARG A 306 13.27 15.68 -1.63
N THR A 307 13.68 16.92 -1.40
CA THR A 307 14.22 17.38 -0.12
C THR A 307 13.08 17.90 0.75
N LEU A 308 12.71 17.15 1.80
CA LEU A 308 11.60 17.51 2.71
C LEU A 308 12.07 18.09 4.06
N LEU A 309 13.40 18.22 4.26
CA LEU A 309 14.00 18.76 5.47
C LEU A 309 14.62 20.13 5.16
N GLY A 310 14.48 21.10 6.07
CA GLY A 310 14.93 22.48 5.88
C GLY A 310 16.45 22.67 5.74
N SER A 311 17.24 21.73 6.27
CA SER A 311 18.68 21.62 5.99
C SER A 311 18.88 20.69 4.80
N SER A 312 19.12 21.24 3.61
CA SER A 312 19.10 20.48 2.35
C SER A 312 20.03 19.24 2.35
N ARG A 313 19.48 18.08 1.97
CA ARG A 313 20.16 16.78 1.80
C ARG A 313 21.14 16.76 0.60
N TRP A 314 20.92 17.65 -0.36
CA TRP A 314 21.76 17.96 -1.51
C TRP A 314 21.51 19.44 -1.83
N GLN A 315 22.55 20.28 -1.87
CA GLN A 315 22.40 21.73 -2.06
C GLN A 315 21.90 22.15 -3.47
N ASP A 316 21.53 21.21 -4.34
CA ASP A 316 21.48 21.44 -5.80
C ASP A 316 20.21 20.92 -6.53
N GLU A 317 19.08 20.64 -5.85
CA GLU A 317 17.83 20.44 -6.61
C GLU A 317 17.04 21.75 -6.70
N PRO A 318 16.96 22.38 -7.88
CA PRO A 318 16.15 23.58 -8.06
C PRO A 318 14.69 23.24 -7.79
N ASP A 319 14.03 24.10 -7.02
CA ASP A 319 12.59 24.07 -6.80
C ASP A 319 11.89 24.29 -8.15
N VAL A 320 11.55 23.20 -8.84
CA VAL A 320 11.10 23.18 -10.25
C VAL A 320 9.84 24.05 -10.45
N LEU A 321 9.06 24.26 -9.40
CA LEU A 321 7.87 25.11 -9.44
C LEU A 321 8.15 26.60 -9.29
N ASN A 322 9.28 27.00 -8.69
CA ASN A 322 9.68 28.41 -8.67
C ASN A 322 10.33 28.86 -9.98
N SER A 323 10.75 27.93 -10.85
CA SER A 323 11.41 28.24 -12.13
C SER A 323 10.47 28.19 -13.35
N HIS A 324 9.25 27.63 -13.21
CA HIS A 324 8.24 27.68 -14.26
C HIS A 324 7.25 28.83 -14.00
N PRO A 325 7.26 29.89 -14.83
CA PRO A 325 6.28 30.97 -14.71
C PRO A 325 4.89 30.42 -15.03
N SER A 326 4.00 30.46 -14.03
CA SER A 326 2.58 30.82 -14.09
C SER A 326 1.86 30.67 -15.45
N LYS A 327 1.96 29.51 -16.10
CA LYS A 327 1.05 29.15 -17.18
C LYS A 327 -0.14 28.46 -16.54
N LEU A 328 -1.34 28.95 -16.83
CA LEU A 328 -2.56 28.24 -16.47
C LEU A 328 -2.47 26.81 -17.01
N PRO A 329 -2.83 25.78 -16.22
CA PRO A 329 -2.81 24.40 -16.68
C PRO A 329 -3.65 24.25 -17.95
N VAL A 330 -3.21 23.42 -18.88
CA VAL A 330 -4.02 23.09 -20.06
C VAL A 330 -5.23 22.28 -19.57
N ILE A 331 -6.40 22.90 -19.64
CA ILE A 331 -7.65 22.28 -19.22
C ILE A 331 -8.20 21.48 -20.39
N VAL A 332 -8.28 20.17 -20.21
CA VAL A 332 -8.90 19.24 -21.16
C VAL A 332 -10.23 18.80 -20.56
N GLU A 333 -11.30 18.86 -21.35
CA GLU A 333 -12.63 18.44 -20.92
C GLU A 333 -12.73 16.90 -20.86
N ALA A 334 -13.36 16.39 -19.81
CA ALA A 334 -13.69 14.97 -19.72
C ALA A 334 -14.71 14.62 -20.81
N PRO A 335 -14.46 13.60 -21.66
CA PRO A 335 -15.37 13.25 -22.74
C PRO A 335 -16.77 12.87 -22.21
N GLU A 336 -17.80 13.64 -22.59
CA GLU A 336 -19.19 13.39 -22.16
C GLU A 336 -19.73 12.02 -22.59
N ALA A 337 -19.20 11.46 -23.69
CA ALA A 337 -19.59 10.13 -24.17
C ALA A 337 -19.10 8.98 -23.27
N LEU A 338 -18.19 9.24 -22.33
CA LEU A 338 -17.59 8.23 -21.45
C LEU A 338 -18.22 8.29 -20.06
N THR A 339 -19.51 7.99 -19.97
CA THR A 339 -20.28 7.94 -18.71
C THR A 339 -20.82 6.54 -18.40
N ARG A 340 -21.28 6.37 -17.16
CA ARG A 340 -21.95 5.17 -16.64
C ARG A 340 -22.97 5.55 -15.56
N GLU A 341 -23.89 4.65 -15.23
CA GLU A 341 -24.86 4.88 -14.16
C GLU A 341 -24.18 5.20 -12.82
N ALA A 342 -24.73 6.15 -12.07
CA ALA A 342 -24.21 6.55 -10.76
C ALA A 342 -24.14 5.38 -9.77
N GLY A 343 -23.08 5.33 -8.96
CA GLY A 343 -22.89 4.29 -7.96
C GLY A 343 -22.56 2.90 -8.53
N SER A 344 -22.50 2.75 -9.85
CA SER A 344 -22.04 1.51 -10.47
C SER A 344 -20.54 1.32 -10.24
N TRP A 345 -20.17 0.18 -9.67
CA TRP A 345 -18.80 -0.30 -9.62
C TRP A 345 -18.57 -1.24 -10.81
N ASP A 346 -17.36 -1.18 -11.39
CA ASP A 346 -16.98 -2.03 -12.51
C ASP A 346 -16.96 -3.49 -12.04
N ARG A 347 -18.08 -4.17 -12.32
CA ARG A 347 -18.44 -5.59 -12.11
C ARG A 347 -18.71 -6.04 -10.68
N GLN A 348 -20.00 -6.23 -10.40
CA GLN A 348 -20.47 -6.99 -9.24
C GLN A 348 -20.07 -8.47 -9.38
N THR A 349 -19.14 -8.94 -8.55
CA THR A 349 -18.92 -10.39 -8.35
C THR A 349 -20.12 -11.08 -7.71
N ALA A 350 -21.08 -10.33 -7.18
CA ALA A 350 -22.29 -10.84 -6.53
C ALA A 350 -23.18 -11.69 -7.46
N SER A 351 -23.07 -11.51 -8.78
CA SER A 351 -23.76 -12.34 -9.78
C SER A 351 -23.03 -13.66 -10.10
N LEU A 352 -21.78 -13.82 -9.65
CA LEU A 352 -20.99 -15.02 -9.85
C LEU A 352 -21.25 -16.05 -8.74
N PRO A 353 -21.16 -17.36 -9.04
CA PRO A 353 -21.22 -18.41 -8.03
C PRO A 353 -20.15 -18.23 -6.94
N GLU A 354 -20.44 -18.56 -5.67
CA GLU A 354 -19.47 -18.42 -4.55
C GLU A 354 -18.11 -19.10 -4.81
N ASP A 355 -18.08 -20.17 -5.60
CA ASP A 355 -16.89 -20.94 -5.94
C ASP A 355 -16.29 -20.63 -7.32
N TRP A 356 -16.67 -19.50 -7.94
CA TRP A 356 -16.18 -19.09 -9.27
C TRP A 356 -14.66 -19.15 -9.44
N PRO A 357 -13.78 -18.82 -8.45
CA PRO A 357 -12.33 -18.91 -8.64
C PRO A 357 -11.88 -20.36 -8.84
N ARG A 358 -12.50 -21.29 -8.10
CA ARG A 358 -12.22 -22.73 -8.24
C ARG A 358 -12.72 -23.26 -9.57
N GLN A 359 -13.89 -22.80 -10.03
CA GLN A 359 -14.40 -23.17 -11.36
C GLN A 359 -13.45 -22.73 -12.47
N LEU A 360 -12.96 -21.48 -12.43
CA LEU A 360 -11.95 -20.99 -13.37
C LEU A 360 -10.66 -21.81 -13.35
N LYS A 361 -10.15 -22.14 -12.16
CA LYS A 361 -8.97 -23.00 -12.02
C LYS A 361 -9.21 -24.40 -12.59
N ASN A 362 -10.40 -24.95 -12.36
CA ASN A 362 -10.80 -26.25 -12.89
C ASN A 362 -10.89 -26.23 -14.42
N ILE A 363 -11.41 -25.15 -15.02
CA ILE A 363 -11.43 -24.96 -16.48
C ILE A 363 -10.01 -25.02 -17.05
N ILE A 364 -9.04 -24.34 -16.45
CA ILE A 364 -7.64 -24.40 -16.88
C ILE A 364 -7.11 -25.84 -16.81
N ASN A 365 -7.36 -26.55 -15.70
CA ASN A 365 -6.90 -27.93 -15.54
C ASN A 365 -7.57 -28.89 -16.54
N GLN A 366 -8.87 -28.70 -16.82
CA GLN A 366 -9.63 -29.49 -17.80
C GLN A 366 -9.17 -29.22 -19.24
N PHE A 367 -8.93 -27.95 -19.58
CA PHE A 367 -8.26 -27.57 -20.81
C PHE A 367 -6.94 -28.32 -20.93
N LEU A 368 -6.13 -28.30 -19.87
CA LEU A 368 -4.83 -28.92 -19.94
C LEU A 368 -4.91 -30.44 -20.15
N ASN A 369 -5.79 -31.12 -19.41
CA ASN A 369 -6.00 -32.56 -19.54
C ASN A 369 -6.56 -32.95 -20.91
N ALA A 370 -7.46 -32.14 -21.49
CA ALA A 370 -8.02 -32.39 -22.82
C ALA A 370 -6.98 -32.28 -23.94
N VAL A 371 -6.04 -31.34 -23.83
CA VAL A 371 -4.92 -31.26 -24.78
C VAL A 371 -3.99 -32.47 -24.64
N LEU A 372 -3.72 -32.92 -23.40
CA LEU A 372 -2.90 -34.12 -23.15
C LEU A 372 -3.55 -35.39 -23.72
N SER A 373 -4.87 -35.57 -23.57
CA SER A 373 -5.56 -36.79 -24.02
C SER A 373 -5.64 -36.92 -25.53
N GLU A 374 -5.64 -35.81 -26.26
CA GLU A 374 -5.82 -35.78 -27.72
C GLU A 374 -4.51 -35.72 -28.50
N VAL A 375 -3.40 -35.36 -27.85
CA VAL A 375 -2.12 -35.10 -28.53
C VAL A 375 -0.95 -35.75 -27.78
N ASP A 376 -0.71 -37.03 -28.06
CA ASP A 376 0.59 -37.65 -27.82
C ASP A 376 1.64 -37.00 -28.75
N ALA A 377 2.80 -36.65 -28.20
CA ALA A 377 3.83 -35.84 -28.88
C ALA A 377 4.25 -36.42 -30.26
N PRO A 378 4.59 -35.60 -31.30
CA PRO A 378 4.90 -34.17 -31.25
C PRO A 378 3.89 -33.22 -31.96
N TYR A 379 3.86 -31.98 -31.48
CA TYR A 379 2.92 -30.88 -31.75
C TYR A 379 3.07 -30.16 -33.11
N THR A 380 3.72 -30.79 -34.09
CA THR A 380 4.14 -30.11 -35.35
C THR A 380 3.21 -30.36 -36.55
N LYS A 381 2.20 -31.22 -36.43
CA LYS A 381 1.28 -31.53 -37.53
C LYS A 381 0.12 -30.53 -37.58
N ALA A 382 -0.24 -30.07 -38.79
CA ALA A 382 -1.37 -29.17 -39.00
C ALA A 382 -2.70 -29.71 -38.44
N SER A 383 -2.89 -31.04 -38.45
CA SER A 383 -4.06 -31.70 -37.87
C SER A 383 -4.18 -31.49 -36.35
N HIS A 384 -3.07 -31.42 -35.62
CA HIS A 384 -3.07 -31.16 -34.17
C HIS A 384 -3.47 -29.71 -33.86
N ARG A 385 -3.13 -28.75 -34.74
CA ARG A 385 -3.50 -27.34 -34.57
C ARG A 385 -5.01 -27.16 -34.56
N THR A 386 -5.73 -27.76 -35.51
CA THR A 386 -7.21 -27.68 -35.58
C THR A 386 -7.87 -28.35 -34.37
N VAL A 387 -7.31 -29.45 -33.87
CA VAL A 387 -7.81 -30.12 -32.65
C VAL A 387 -7.61 -29.24 -31.42
N ILE A 388 -6.42 -28.66 -31.24
CA ILE A 388 -6.12 -27.76 -30.11
C ILE A 388 -6.98 -26.50 -30.19
N GLU A 389 -7.14 -25.90 -31.37
CA GLU A 389 -8.01 -24.74 -31.59
C GLU A 389 -9.45 -25.02 -31.13
N ARG A 390 -10.03 -26.16 -31.56
CA ARG A 390 -11.35 -26.59 -31.12
C ARG A 390 -11.44 -26.76 -29.60
N ILE A 391 -10.40 -27.30 -28.96
CA ILE A 391 -10.34 -27.46 -27.50
C ILE A 391 -10.30 -26.08 -26.82
N VAL A 392 -9.46 -25.16 -27.29
CA VAL A 392 -9.32 -23.79 -26.76
C VAL A 392 -10.66 -23.06 -26.87
N THR A 393 -11.28 -23.04 -28.05
CA THR A 393 -12.59 -22.39 -28.26
C THR A 393 -13.67 -22.94 -27.34
N ARG A 394 -13.70 -24.27 -27.12
CA ARG A 394 -14.65 -24.90 -26.20
C ARG A 394 -14.50 -24.35 -24.77
N TYR A 395 -13.27 -24.28 -24.26
CA TYR A 395 -13.04 -23.83 -22.88
C TYR A 395 -13.15 -22.30 -22.76
N GLN A 396 -12.79 -21.53 -23.78
CA GLN A 396 -13.05 -20.09 -23.84
C GLN A 396 -14.53 -19.76 -23.75
N GLN A 397 -15.40 -20.51 -24.44
CA GLN A 397 -16.85 -20.35 -24.32
C GLN A 397 -17.34 -20.62 -22.89
N GLN A 398 -16.74 -21.57 -22.18
CA GLN A 398 -17.08 -21.81 -20.77
C GLN A 398 -16.64 -20.65 -19.88
N VAL A 399 -15.41 -20.13 -20.09
CA VAL A 399 -14.92 -18.96 -19.36
C VAL A 399 -15.83 -17.76 -19.61
N SER A 400 -16.14 -17.42 -20.86
CA SER A 400 -16.97 -16.26 -21.18
C SER A 400 -18.41 -16.38 -20.70
N ARG A 401 -18.96 -17.59 -20.57
CA ARG A 401 -20.27 -17.81 -19.91
C ARG A 401 -20.20 -17.51 -18.41
N LEU A 402 -19.07 -17.79 -17.78
CA LEU A 402 -18.88 -17.54 -16.35
C LEU A 402 -18.53 -16.07 -16.07
N THR A 403 -17.64 -15.47 -16.85
CA THR A 403 -17.11 -14.11 -16.60
C THR A 403 -17.87 -13.00 -17.33
N GLY A 404 -18.68 -13.33 -18.33
CA GLY A 404 -19.40 -12.36 -19.16
C GLY A 404 -18.53 -11.60 -20.16
N THR A 405 -17.24 -11.93 -20.29
CA THR A 405 -16.31 -11.24 -21.20
C THR A 405 -15.35 -12.20 -21.91
N GLN A 406 -14.75 -11.72 -23.00
CA GLN A 406 -13.68 -12.41 -23.74
C GLN A 406 -12.29 -11.91 -23.33
N THR A 407 -12.20 -10.85 -22.54
CA THR A 407 -10.93 -10.26 -22.09
C THR A 407 -10.56 -10.62 -20.66
N SER A 408 -11.22 -11.61 -20.07
CA SER A 408 -10.82 -12.13 -18.75
C SER A 408 -9.42 -12.75 -18.81
N TYR A 409 -8.70 -12.68 -17.70
CA TYR A 409 -7.35 -13.24 -17.54
C TYR A 409 -7.27 -14.71 -17.95
N VAL A 410 -8.26 -15.51 -17.54
CA VAL A 410 -8.28 -16.94 -17.85
C VAL A 410 -8.55 -17.18 -19.33
N HIS A 411 -9.41 -16.38 -19.96
CA HIS A 411 -9.64 -16.46 -21.40
C HIS A 411 -8.33 -16.23 -22.16
N LEU A 412 -7.61 -15.16 -21.81
CA LEU A 412 -6.32 -14.80 -22.41
C LEU A 412 -5.21 -15.81 -22.08
N LEU A 413 -5.25 -16.46 -20.92
CA LEU A 413 -4.34 -17.57 -20.61
C LEU A 413 -4.54 -18.77 -21.55
N LEU A 414 -5.78 -19.06 -21.93
CA LEU A 414 -6.07 -20.12 -22.90
C LEU A 414 -5.52 -19.75 -24.29
N ASP A 415 -5.68 -18.49 -24.72
CA ASP A 415 -5.07 -17.96 -25.96
C ASP A 415 -3.55 -18.07 -25.92
N TRP A 416 -2.93 -17.70 -24.80
CA TRP A 416 -1.49 -17.82 -24.63
C TRP A 416 -1.03 -19.29 -24.66
N GLY A 417 -1.82 -20.20 -24.08
CA GLY A 417 -1.59 -21.64 -24.19
C GLY A 417 -1.62 -22.14 -25.63
N TYR A 418 -2.59 -21.66 -26.42
CA TYR A 418 -2.66 -21.94 -27.87
C TYR A 418 -1.43 -21.42 -28.60
N ASP A 419 -1.05 -20.16 -28.38
CA ASP A 419 0.10 -19.53 -29.01
C ASP A 419 1.40 -20.29 -28.70
N LEU A 420 1.62 -20.64 -27.42
CA LEU A 420 2.80 -21.40 -26.99
C LEU A 420 2.87 -22.80 -27.63
N LEU A 421 1.74 -23.47 -27.85
CA LEU A 421 1.70 -24.83 -28.42
C LEU A 421 1.76 -24.85 -29.94
N CYS A 422 1.05 -23.94 -30.61
CA CYS A 422 0.77 -24.01 -32.04
C CYS A 422 1.56 -22.97 -32.86
N CYS A 423 1.85 -21.80 -32.30
CA CYS A 423 2.53 -20.71 -33.00
C CYS A 423 4.03 -20.68 -32.66
N GLN A 424 4.37 -20.79 -31.38
CA GLN A 424 5.74 -20.85 -30.90
C GLN A 424 6.27 -22.29 -30.98
N LYS A 425 6.81 -22.69 -32.14
CA LYS A 425 7.31 -24.04 -32.47
C LYS A 425 8.42 -24.63 -31.56
N LYS A 426 8.71 -24.01 -30.41
CA LYS A 426 9.79 -24.37 -29.47
C LYS A 426 9.30 -25.06 -28.19
N HIS A 427 8.04 -24.94 -27.82
CA HIS A 427 7.56 -25.39 -26.51
C HIS A 427 6.87 -26.76 -26.56
N LYS A 428 7.24 -27.64 -25.62
CA LYS A 428 6.58 -28.95 -25.43
C LYS A 428 5.39 -28.78 -24.49
N TRP A 429 4.41 -29.67 -24.60
CA TRP A 429 3.25 -29.73 -23.70
C TRP A 429 3.60 -29.60 -22.21
N LYS A 430 4.57 -30.39 -21.73
CA LYS A 430 5.00 -30.36 -20.32
C LYS A 430 5.47 -28.96 -19.89
N THR A 431 6.12 -28.22 -20.79
CA THR A 431 6.53 -26.83 -20.55
C THR A 431 5.33 -25.91 -20.46
N VAL A 432 4.39 -26.01 -21.40
CA VAL A 432 3.16 -25.19 -21.43
C VAL A 432 2.29 -25.45 -20.20
N SER A 433 2.06 -26.72 -19.86
CA SER A 433 1.35 -27.12 -18.65
C SER A 433 2.02 -26.55 -17.38
N THR A 434 3.35 -26.59 -17.30
CA THR A 434 4.10 -25.96 -16.20
C THR A 434 3.88 -24.45 -16.17
N TYR A 435 3.90 -23.78 -17.33
CA TYR A 435 3.73 -22.33 -17.41
C TYR A 435 2.33 -21.91 -16.97
N LEU A 436 1.28 -22.47 -17.59
CA LEU A 436 -0.11 -22.16 -17.22
C LEU A 436 -0.39 -22.48 -15.76
N SER A 437 0.10 -23.60 -15.23
CA SER A 437 -0.09 -23.96 -13.83
C SER A 437 0.52 -22.95 -12.85
N ARG A 438 1.68 -22.37 -13.20
CA ARG A 438 2.38 -21.37 -12.38
C ARG A 438 1.67 -20.01 -12.39
N VAL A 439 1.27 -19.54 -13.56
CA VAL A 439 0.59 -18.22 -13.68
C VAL A 439 -0.87 -18.27 -13.21
N SER A 440 -1.49 -19.45 -13.20
CA SER A 440 -2.83 -19.68 -12.63
C SER A 440 -2.81 -20.09 -11.16
N HIS A 441 -1.87 -19.60 -10.36
CA HIS A 441 -1.86 -19.86 -8.92
C HIS A 441 -3.16 -19.35 -8.26
N MET A 442 -3.69 -20.08 -7.26
CA MET A 442 -4.99 -19.74 -6.66
C MET A 442 -5.02 -18.32 -6.10
N SER A 443 -3.92 -17.84 -5.52
CA SER A 443 -3.83 -16.47 -5.01
C SER A 443 -4.05 -15.41 -6.09
N VAL A 444 -3.70 -15.68 -7.36
CA VAL A 444 -3.97 -14.80 -8.50
C VAL A 444 -5.42 -14.98 -8.96
N ILE A 445 -5.89 -16.22 -9.04
CA ILE A 445 -7.25 -16.54 -9.52
C ILE A 445 -8.35 -16.02 -8.57
N GLU A 446 -8.05 -15.88 -7.29
CA GLU A 446 -8.97 -15.31 -6.29
C GLU A 446 -9.09 -13.78 -6.39
N ASN A 447 -8.22 -13.10 -7.15
CA ASN A 447 -8.30 -11.66 -7.32
C ASN A 447 -9.46 -11.31 -8.28
N PRO A 448 -10.47 -10.53 -7.85
CA PRO A 448 -11.61 -10.17 -8.71
C PRO A 448 -11.22 -9.45 -9.99
N ALA A 449 -10.09 -8.72 -10.00
CA ALA A 449 -9.64 -7.99 -11.17
C ALA A 449 -9.34 -8.90 -12.38
N ILE A 450 -9.14 -10.20 -12.18
CA ILE A 450 -8.89 -11.13 -13.29
C ILE A 450 -10.09 -11.29 -14.24
N LEU A 451 -11.28 -10.87 -13.80
CA LEU A 451 -12.51 -11.04 -14.56
C LEU A 451 -12.51 -10.21 -15.85
N ASP A 452 -11.76 -9.10 -15.92
CA ASP A 452 -11.51 -8.38 -17.16
C ASP A 452 -10.14 -7.69 -17.16
N MET A 453 -9.30 -8.00 -18.15
CA MET A 453 -7.99 -7.38 -18.32
C MET A 453 -8.03 -6.00 -19.01
N GLN A 454 -9.14 -5.60 -19.64
CA GLN A 454 -9.28 -4.25 -20.20
C GLN A 454 -9.31 -3.17 -19.11
N GLU A 455 -9.81 -3.52 -17.93
CA GLU A 455 -9.94 -2.62 -16.80
C GLU A 455 -8.65 -2.53 -15.96
N TRP A 456 -7.59 -3.23 -16.38
CA TRP A 456 -6.35 -3.26 -15.64
C TRP A 456 -5.60 -1.93 -15.74
N ASP A 457 -5.02 -1.55 -14.62
CA ASP A 457 -4.09 -0.44 -14.48
C ASP A 457 -2.80 -0.91 -13.82
N ASP A 458 -1.85 0.01 -13.67
CA ASP A 458 -0.61 -0.23 -12.95
C ASP A 458 -0.86 -0.78 -11.54
N ASP A 459 -1.94 -0.37 -10.86
CA ASP A 459 -2.32 -0.89 -9.55
C ASP A 459 -2.74 -2.35 -9.59
N THR A 460 -3.53 -2.76 -10.59
CA THR A 460 -3.92 -4.18 -10.73
C THR A 460 -2.69 -5.04 -10.98
N ILE A 461 -1.76 -4.58 -11.84
CA ILE A 461 -0.48 -5.25 -12.07
C ILE A 461 0.31 -5.33 -10.77
N GLU A 462 0.37 -4.24 -10.01
CA GLU A 462 1.04 -4.16 -8.72
C GLU A 462 0.43 -5.11 -7.70
N ASP A 463 -0.90 -5.11 -7.52
CA ASP A 463 -1.63 -5.96 -6.59
C ASP A 463 -1.39 -7.45 -6.88
N ILE A 464 -1.34 -7.84 -8.15
CA ILE A 464 -1.02 -9.22 -8.57
C ILE A 464 0.42 -9.57 -8.22
N GLN A 465 1.38 -8.67 -8.48
CA GLN A 465 2.77 -8.87 -8.08
C GLN A 465 2.91 -9.00 -6.57
N LEU A 466 2.29 -8.10 -5.81
CA LEU A 466 2.29 -8.10 -4.36
C LEU A 466 1.67 -9.36 -3.78
N THR A 467 0.57 -9.83 -4.35
CA THR A 467 -0.09 -11.07 -3.95
C THR A 467 0.85 -12.27 -4.08
N LEU A 468 1.63 -12.33 -5.16
CA LEU A 468 2.64 -13.37 -5.35
C LEU A 468 3.88 -13.18 -4.47
N LEU A 469 4.29 -11.94 -4.22
CA LEU A 469 5.40 -11.60 -3.33
C LEU A 469 5.11 -11.93 -1.87
N HIS A 470 3.85 -11.90 -1.44
CA HIS A 470 3.44 -12.22 -0.08
C HIS A 470 2.98 -13.67 0.10
N GLU A 471 2.96 -14.48 -0.97
CA GLU A 471 2.58 -15.89 -0.89
C GLU A 471 3.67 -16.70 -0.18
N THR A 472 3.43 -16.97 1.10
CA THR A 472 4.35 -17.71 2.00
C THR A 472 4.55 -19.16 1.59
N ARG A 473 3.61 -19.75 0.83
CA ARG A 473 3.72 -21.15 0.35
C ARG A 473 4.71 -21.31 -0.80
N LEU A 474 5.09 -20.23 -1.47
CA LEU A 474 6.04 -20.27 -2.59
C LEU A 474 7.46 -19.97 -2.10
N GLU A 475 8.38 -20.89 -2.39
CA GLU A 475 9.82 -20.64 -2.25
C GLU A 475 10.26 -19.45 -3.12
N ALA A 476 11.30 -18.74 -2.68
CA ALA A 476 11.80 -17.53 -3.36
C ALA A 476 12.16 -17.79 -4.84
N SER A 477 12.77 -18.93 -5.16
CA SER A 477 13.12 -19.33 -6.53
C SER A 477 11.88 -19.57 -7.40
N THR A 478 10.85 -20.20 -6.84
CA THR A 478 9.58 -20.47 -7.53
C THR A 478 8.83 -19.16 -7.80
N ARG A 479 8.81 -18.26 -6.82
CA ARG A 479 8.20 -16.93 -6.93
C ARG A 479 8.83 -16.09 -8.03
N HIS A 480 10.16 -16.00 -8.06
CA HIS A 480 10.87 -15.28 -9.12
C HIS A 480 10.53 -15.86 -10.51
N ASN A 481 10.54 -17.19 -10.66
CA ASN A 481 10.16 -17.85 -11.90
C ASN A 481 8.71 -17.59 -12.32
N THR A 482 7.78 -17.51 -11.37
CA THR A 482 6.37 -17.18 -11.64
C THR A 482 6.24 -15.73 -12.12
N LEU A 483 6.95 -14.78 -11.51
CA LEU A 483 6.96 -13.37 -11.96
C LEU A 483 7.52 -13.23 -13.39
N GLN A 484 8.58 -13.96 -13.74
CA GLN A 484 9.09 -14.00 -15.12
C GLN A 484 8.05 -14.52 -16.12
N LEU A 485 7.28 -15.53 -15.73
CA LEU A 485 6.24 -16.10 -16.59
C LEU A 485 5.06 -15.16 -16.76
N LEU A 486 4.64 -14.47 -15.68
CA LEU A 486 3.64 -13.42 -15.77
C LEU A 486 4.06 -12.30 -16.71
N ARG A 487 5.33 -11.90 -16.68
CA ARG A 487 5.85 -10.91 -17.63
C ARG A 487 5.67 -11.37 -19.08
N ARG A 488 6.04 -12.61 -19.39
CA ARG A 488 5.87 -13.16 -20.75
C ARG A 488 4.40 -13.19 -21.15
N PHE A 489 3.51 -13.51 -20.22
CA PHE A 489 2.08 -13.47 -20.46
C PHE A 489 1.56 -12.04 -20.70
N PHE A 490 1.97 -11.06 -19.90
CA PHE A 490 1.55 -9.66 -20.09
C PHE A 490 2.09 -9.06 -21.39
N ALA A 491 3.32 -9.42 -21.79
CA ALA A 491 3.86 -9.03 -23.09
C ALA A 491 2.98 -9.57 -24.24
N PHE A 492 2.54 -10.83 -24.16
CA PHE A 492 1.57 -11.40 -25.09
C PHE A 492 0.24 -10.63 -25.09
N CYS A 493 -0.30 -10.25 -23.93
CA CYS A 493 -1.50 -9.42 -23.86
C CYS A 493 -1.28 -8.03 -24.51
N THR A 494 -0.09 -7.44 -24.34
CA THR A 494 0.28 -6.15 -24.97
C THR A 494 0.31 -6.24 -26.48
N GLU A 495 0.80 -7.35 -27.04
CA GLU A 495 0.75 -7.61 -28.48
C GLU A 495 -0.69 -7.71 -29.02
N LEU A 496 -1.66 -8.06 -28.18
CA LEU A 496 -3.10 -8.06 -28.49
C LEU A 496 -3.77 -6.69 -28.28
N GLY A 497 -3.00 -5.64 -27.98
CA GLY A 497 -3.52 -4.30 -27.69
C GLY A 497 -4.15 -4.14 -26.30
N LEU A 498 -3.97 -5.12 -25.41
CA LEU A 498 -4.42 -5.05 -24.02
C LEU A 498 -3.25 -4.63 -23.13
N LEU A 499 -3.48 -3.82 -22.09
CA LEU A 499 -2.42 -3.30 -21.20
C LEU A 499 -1.46 -2.28 -21.87
N GLU A 500 -1.85 -1.65 -22.98
CA GLU A 500 -1.06 -0.57 -23.58
C GLU A 500 -0.83 0.58 -22.59
N GLY A 501 0.42 1.05 -22.52
CA GLY A 501 0.81 2.13 -21.61
C GLY A 501 0.97 1.72 -20.14
N LEU A 502 0.72 0.45 -19.77
CA LEU A 502 0.96 -0.04 -18.42
C LEU A 502 2.42 -0.45 -18.21
N HIS A 503 2.87 -0.32 -16.98
CA HIS A 503 4.22 -0.65 -16.56
C HIS A 503 4.33 -2.13 -16.15
N LEU A 504 4.86 -2.94 -17.06
CA LEU A 504 5.03 -4.37 -16.83
C LEU A 504 6.22 -4.70 -15.90
N PRO A 505 6.14 -5.79 -15.11
CA PRO A 505 7.25 -6.25 -14.25
C PRO A 505 8.54 -6.44 -15.05
N GLN A 506 9.67 -5.90 -14.56
CA GLN A 506 10.97 -6.03 -15.22
C GLN A 506 11.72 -7.29 -14.75
N ALA A 507 12.37 -8.03 -15.67
CA ALA A 507 12.96 -9.36 -15.40
C ALA A 507 14.10 -9.38 -14.36
N SER A 508 14.73 -8.25 -14.06
CA SER A 508 15.82 -8.18 -13.10
C SER A 508 15.39 -7.56 -11.77
N ILE A 509 14.12 -7.15 -11.65
CA ILE A 509 13.63 -6.29 -10.60
C ILE A 509 12.39 -6.95 -9.98
N ASP A 510 12.58 -7.62 -8.83
CA ASP A 510 11.46 -8.11 -8.00
C ASP A 510 10.81 -6.93 -7.23
N VAL A 511 10.72 -5.74 -7.83
CA VAL A 511 10.10 -4.56 -7.21
C VAL A 511 8.81 -4.19 -7.92
N PRO A 512 7.71 -4.00 -7.17
CA PRO A 512 6.52 -3.33 -7.66
C PRO A 512 6.81 -1.91 -8.15
N MET A 513 6.08 -1.48 -9.17
CA MET A 513 6.29 -0.21 -9.88
C MET A 513 6.17 1.03 -9.00
N SER A 514 5.35 0.96 -7.95
CA SER A 514 5.26 1.95 -6.87
C SER A 514 6.61 2.41 -6.33
N THR A 515 7.59 1.52 -6.27
CA THR A 515 8.94 1.86 -5.78
C THR A 515 9.77 2.72 -6.72
N LEU A 516 9.36 2.83 -8.00
CA LEU A 516 9.97 3.71 -8.99
C LEU A 516 9.32 5.10 -8.98
N ARG A 517 8.11 5.24 -8.43
CA ARG A 517 7.38 6.51 -8.27
C ARG A 517 7.89 7.30 -7.07
N THR A 518 9.16 7.71 -7.13
CA THR A 518 9.86 8.38 -6.01
C THR A 518 9.66 9.90 -5.93
N GLU A 519 9.11 10.50 -6.99
CA GLU A 519 8.75 11.91 -7.05
C GLU A 519 7.37 12.10 -6.41
N ILE A 520 7.34 12.25 -5.07
CA ILE A 520 6.10 12.56 -4.37
C ILE A 520 5.78 14.05 -4.51
N ILE A 521 4.49 14.35 -4.65
CA ILE A 521 3.99 15.72 -4.68
C ILE A 521 4.19 16.33 -3.29
N SER A 522 4.57 17.61 -3.24
CA SER A 522 4.72 18.33 -1.96
C SER A 522 3.37 18.90 -1.52
N PRO A 523 3.12 19.09 -0.21
CA PRO A 523 1.89 19.74 0.27
C PRO A 523 1.67 21.10 -0.40
N ARG A 524 2.75 21.88 -0.52
CA ARG A 524 2.75 23.18 -1.19
C ARG A 524 2.38 23.10 -2.67
N ASP A 525 2.87 22.08 -3.39
CA ASP A 525 2.54 21.88 -4.80
C ASP A 525 1.03 21.64 -4.96
N ALA A 526 0.46 20.82 -4.07
CA ALA A 526 -0.97 20.53 -4.07
C ALA A 526 -1.80 21.76 -3.70
N GLU A 527 -1.36 22.56 -2.73
CA GLU A 527 -2.01 23.82 -2.35
C GLU A 527 -1.96 24.84 -3.49
N LEU A 528 -0.83 24.97 -4.18
CA LEU A 528 -0.70 25.86 -5.33
C LEU A 528 -1.63 25.44 -6.48
N LEU A 529 -1.68 24.15 -6.79
CA LEU A 529 -2.57 23.62 -7.83
C LEU A 529 -4.05 23.81 -7.45
N TRP A 530 -4.39 23.57 -6.18
CA TRP A 530 -5.73 23.83 -5.64
C TRP A 530 -6.11 25.30 -5.80
N LYS A 531 -5.26 26.24 -5.38
CA LYS A 531 -5.49 27.68 -5.52
C LYS A 531 -5.62 28.08 -6.99
N GLN A 532 -4.78 27.57 -7.88
CA GLN A 532 -4.86 27.88 -9.32
C GLN A 532 -6.20 27.48 -9.94
N LEU A 533 -6.77 26.34 -9.53
CA LEU A 533 -8.05 25.86 -10.05
C LEU A 533 -9.24 26.56 -9.39
N THR A 534 -9.10 27.09 -8.17
CA THR A 534 -10.20 27.67 -7.39
C THR A 534 -10.25 29.20 -7.35
N LEU A 535 -9.14 29.92 -7.60
CA LEU A 535 -9.03 31.40 -7.44
C LEU A 535 -10.11 32.21 -8.19
N ALA A 536 -10.67 31.66 -9.27
CA ALA A 536 -11.72 32.28 -10.07
C ALA A 536 -12.83 31.28 -10.47
N SER A 537 -12.92 30.13 -9.79
CA SER A 537 -13.91 29.12 -10.14
C SER A 537 -15.31 29.54 -9.67
N VAL A 538 -16.27 29.52 -10.58
CA VAL A 538 -17.69 29.64 -10.23
C VAL A 538 -18.18 28.30 -9.68
N PRO A 539 -19.08 28.29 -8.67
CA PRO A 539 -19.73 27.06 -8.23
C PRO A 539 -20.36 26.29 -9.41
N GLY A 540 -20.08 24.99 -9.49
CA GLY A 540 -20.49 24.11 -10.59
C GLY A 540 -19.56 24.09 -11.80
N SER A 541 -18.47 24.86 -11.80
CA SER A 541 -17.53 24.88 -12.92
C SER A 541 -16.67 23.61 -13.01
N MET A 542 -16.19 23.29 -14.21
CA MET A 542 -15.24 22.18 -14.41
C MET A 542 -13.94 22.34 -13.62
N ASN A 543 -13.47 23.58 -13.40
CA ASN A 543 -12.27 23.81 -12.60
C ASN A 543 -12.47 23.42 -11.13
N GLN A 544 -13.63 23.76 -10.56
CA GLN A 544 -13.99 23.33 -9.21
C GLN A 544 -14.06 21.80 -9.14
N MET A 545 -14.68 21.16 -10.14
CA MET A 545 -14.74 19.70 -10.24
C MET A 545 -13.33 19.07 -10.23
N TYR A 546 -12.43 19.56 -11.07
CA TYR A 546 -11.06 19.06 -11.15
C TYR A 546 -10.25 19.32 -9.87
N ALA A 547 -10.43 20.49 -9.24
CA ALA A 547 -9.82 20.78 -7.94
C ALA A 547 -10.25 19.77 -6.88
N LEU A 548 -11.54 19.45 -6.80
CA LEU A 548 -12.09 18.47 -5.87
C LEU A 548 -11.61 17.04 -6.16
N ILE A 549 -11.57 16.63 -7.44
CA ILE A 549 -11.03 15.32 -7.83
C ILE A 549 -9.57 15.17 -7.38
N LEU A 550 -8.76 16.22 -7.55
CA LEU A 550 -7.37 16.26 -7.09
C LEU A 550 -7.26 16.23 -5.56
N ALA A 551 -8.09 17.00 -4.85
CA ALA A 551 -8.14 17.03 -3.38
C ALA A 551 -8.49 15.66 -2.79
N LEU A 552 -9.44 14.95 -3.40
CA LEU A 552 -9.77 13.57 -3.01
C LEU A 552 -8.60 12.60 -3.22
N GLY A 553 -7.81 12.79 -4.27
CA GLY A 553 -6.60 12.03 -4.50
C GLY A 553 -5.50 12.35 -3.48
N CYS A 554 -5.17 13.62 -3.28
CA CYS A 554 -3.98 14.05 -2.50
C CYS A 554 -4.21 14.12 -1.00
N TYR A 555 -5.41 14.47 -0.53
CA TYR A 555 -5.75 14.50 0.89
C TYR A 555 -6.50 13.24 1.31
N GLY A 556 -7.42 12.75 0.47
CA GLY A 556 -8.22 11.57 0.76
C GLY A 556 -7.51 10.23 0.49
N GLY A 557 -6.48 10.22 -0.36
CA GLY A 557 -5.80 9.00 -0.79
C GLY A 557 -6.69 8.05 -1.62
N LEU A 558 -7.73 8.58 -2.26
CA LEU A 558 -8.62 7.78 -3.10
C LEU A 558 -7.95 7.40 -4.41
N ARG A 559 -8.30 6.21 -4.94
CA ARG A 559 -8.00 5.83 -6.32
C ARG A 559 -8.91 6.58 -7.28
N ILE A 560 -8.47 6.76 -8.53
CA ILE A 560 -9.30 7.37 -9.57
C ILE A 560 -10.63 6.63 -9.78
N SER A 561 -10.63 5.29 -9.68
CA SER A 561 -11.84 4.48 -9.78
C SER A 561 -12.77 4.64 -8.58
N GLU A 562 -12.22 4.85 -7.39
CA GLU A 562 -12.99 5.16 -6.18
C GLU A 562 -13.66 6.53 -6.35
N VAL A 563 -12.90 7.55 -6.78
CA VAL A 563 -13.43 8.89 -7.10
C VAL A 563 -14.54 8.82 -8.15
N ALA A 564 -14.33 8.07 -9.24
CA ALA A 564 -15.30 7.87 -10.32
C ALA A 564 -16.59 7.13 -9.89
N SER A 565 -16.61 6.53 -8.70
CA SER A 565 -17.74 5.74 -8.21
C SER A 565 -18.56 6.44 -7.12
N LEU A 566 -18.06 7.56 -6.59
CA LEU A 566 -18.73 8.30 -5.53
C LEU A 566 -20.05 8.89 -6.00
N THR A 567 -21.06 8.78 -5.16
CA THR A 567 -22.38 9.41 -5.31
C THR A 567 -22.55 10.50 -4.25
N LEU A 568 -23.58 11.34 -4.40
CA LEU A 568 -23.89 12.34 -3.36
C LEU A 568 -24.24 11.68 -2.01
N LYS A 569 -24.79 10.45 -2.00
CA LYS A 569 -25.06 9.69 -0.76
C LYS A 569 -23.78 9.28 -0.02
N ASP A 570 -22.64 9.26 -0.70
CA ASP A 570 -21.37 8.81 -0.11
C ASP A 570 -20.61 9.94 0.61
N ILE A 571 -21.09 11.18 0.52
CA ILE A 571 -20.53 12.32 1.25
C ILE A 571 -21.48 12.69 2.40
N GLN A 572 -20.95 12.67 3.61
CA GLN A 572 -21.68 13.06 4.82
C GLN A 572 -21.02 14.30 5.42
N ILE A 573 -21.77 15.40 5.49
CA ILE A 573 -21.34 16.64 6.12
C ILE A 573 -22.21 16.87 7.35
N GLU A 574 -21.58 16.94 8.52
CA GLU A 574 -22.22 17.01 9.84
C GLU A 574 -21.55 18.13 10.65
N PRO A 575 -22.21 18.75 11.65
CA PRO A 575 -21.52 19.63 12.60
C PRO A 575 -20.43 18.87 13.38
N TRP A 576 -19.21 19.40 13.44
CA TRP A 576 -18.07 18.83 14.16
C TRP A 576 -17.88 19.52 15.51
N VAL A 577 -17.98 18.74 16.58
CA VAL A 577 -17.58 19.17 17.92
C VAL A 577 -16.19 18.60 18.19
N LYS A 578 -15.22 19.45 18.53
CA LYS A 578 -13.90 18.98 18.97
C LYS A 578 -14.08 18.05 20.17
N PHE A 579 -13.43 16.89 20.14
CA PHE A 579 -13.28 16.05 21.33
C PHE A 579 -12.41 16.80 22.34
N SER A 580 -13.03 17.59 23.22
CA SER A 580 -12.38 18.04 24.45
C SER A 580 -12.75 17.07 25.56
N ASP A 581 -11.79 16.75 26.44
CA ASP A 581 -12.00 15.90 27.62
C ASP A 581 -13.09 16.42 28.59
N ASP A 582 -13.62 17.63 28.38
CA ASP A 582 -14.74 18.22 29.12
C ASP A 582 -16.12 17.78 28.60
N PHE A 583 -16.36 16.47 28.52
CA PHE A 583 -17.68 15.88 28.16
C PHE A 583 -18.84 16.21 29.14
N MET A 584 -18.61 17.07 30.14
CA MET A 584 -19.55 17.40 31.21
C MET A 584 -20.02 18.87 31.22
N GLN A 585 -19.59 19.71 30.27
CA GLN A 585 -20.20 21.03 30.12
C GLN A 585 -21.31 20.97 29.06
N PRO A 586 -22.58 21.22 29.42
CA PRO A 586 -23.63 21.38 28.42
C PRO A 586 -23.27 22.55 27.51
N LEU A 587 -23.40 22.34 26.20
CA LEU A 587 -23.33 23.39 25.17
C LEU A 587 -24.22 24.55 25.61
N THR A 588 -23.61 25.64 26.09
CA THR A 588 -24.29 26.92 26.23
C THR A 588 -24.52 27.47 24.83
N ASP A 589 -25.72 27.96 24.55
CA ASP A 589 -26.18 28.56 23.27
C ASP A 589 -25.35 29.77 22.76
N GLU A 590 -24.17 30.02 23.31
CA GLU A 590 -23.28 31.16 23.02
C GLU A 590 -22.00 30.80 22.25
N THR A 591 -21.88 29.60 21.68
CA THR A 591 -20.85 29.36 20.65
C THR A 591 -21.24 30.06 19.35
N ASP A 592 -20.40 31.02 18.92
CA ASP A 592 -20.55 31.78 17.69
C ASP A 592 -20.77 30.82 16.48
N PRO A 593 -21.88 30.91 15.73
CA PRO A 593 -22.17 30.00 14.61
C PRO A 593 -21.08 29.99 13.52
N LEU A 594 -20.19 30.97 13.50
CA LEU A 594 -19.02 31.00 12.61
C LEU A 594 -17.90 30.02 12.98
N GLU A 595 -17.88 29.46 14.20
CA GLU A 595 -16.84 28.50 14.65
C GLU A 595 -17.31 27.03 14.66
N THR A 596 -18.49 26.73 14.14
CA THR A 596 -18.95 25.34 13.97
C THR A 596 -18.15 24.68 12.84
N ALA A 597 -17.04 24.04 13.18
CA ALA A 597 -16.30 23.21 12.23
C ALA A 597 -17.24 22.16 11.63
N MET A 598 -17.13 21.86 10.33
CA MET A 598 -17.95 20.85 9.66
C MET A 598 -17.15 19.55 9.51
N ALA A 599 -17.72 18.45 9.98
CA ALA A 599 -17.19 17.11 9.81
C ALA A 599 -17.60 16.58 8.44
N CYS A 600 -16.64 16.43 7.54
CA CYS A 600 -16.86 15.82 6.24
C CYS A 600 -16.31 14.39 6.24
N TRP A 601 -17.17 13.43 5.93
CA TRP A 601 -16.84 12.01 5.79
C TRP A 601 -17.13 11.51 4.39
N ILE A 602 -16.20 10.72 3.84
CA ILE A 602 -16.35 10.08 2.54
C ILE A 602 -16.47 8.57 2.75
N ILE A 603 -17.57 7.99 2.28
CA ILE A 603 -17.89 6.58 2.45
C ILE A 603 -17.51 5.82 1.18
N VAL A 604 -16.40 5.08 1.24
CA VAL A 604 -16.05 4.14 0.18
C VAL A 604 -16.74 2.82 0.47
N LYS A 605 -17.90 2.60 -0.15
CA LYS A 605 -18.73 1.38 0.06
C LYS A 605 -18.23 0.15 -0.69
N TRP A 606 -17.50 0.38 -1.78
CA TRP A 606 -17.09 -0.65 -2.72
C TRP A 606 -15.65 -0.39 -3.17
N GLY A 607 -14.95 -1.47 -3.48
CA GLY A 607 -13.59 -1.43 -3.99
C GLY A 607 -13.16 -2.76 -4.57
N LYS A 608 -11.95 -2.82 -5.15
CA LYS A 608 -11.39 -4.06 -5.74
C LYS A 608 -11.36 -5.24 -4.74
N THR A 609 -11.32 -4.98 -3.43
CA THR A 609 -11.38 -5.98 -2.36
C THR A 609 -12.25 -5.48 -1.20
N GLU A 610 -12.74 -6.37 -0.33
CA GLU A 610 -13.47 -5.99 0.90
C GLU A 610 -12.67 -5.02 1.79
N SER A 611 -11.33 -5.08 1.74
CA SER A 611 -10.44 -4.18 2.51
C SER A 611 -10.44 -2.74 2.01
N ALA A 612 -11.03 -2.46 0.84
CA ALA A 612 -11.16 -1.10 0.33
C ALA A 612 -12.32 -0.34 0.99
N ARG A 613 -13.26 -1.05 1.63
CA ARG A 613 -14.41 -0.44 2.31
C ARG A 613 -13.94 0.33 3.54
N ARG A 614 -14.17 1.64 3.53
CA ARG A 614 -13.66 2.54 4.58
C ARG A 614 -14.41 3.87 4.62
N ARG A 615 -14.35 4.52 5.78
CA ARG A 615 -14.82 5.88 6.01
C ARG A 615 -13.60 6.79 6.13
N ILE A 616 -13.56 7.86 5.34
CA ILE A 616 -12.42 8.77 5.26
C ILE A 616 -12.77 10.07 5.98
N PRO A 617 -12.01 10.47 7.02
CA PRO A 617 -12.21 11.71 7.78
C PRO A 617 -11.66 12.91 7.00
N PHE A 618 -12.34 13.32 5.94
CA PHE A 618 -11.79 14.31 5.01
C PHE A 618 -11.54 15.69 5.65
N HIS A 619 -12.33 16.07 6.65
CA HIS A 619 -12.14 17.28 7.46
C HIS A 619 -10.82 17.30 8.26
N VAL A 620 -10.33 16.14 8.70
CA VAL A 620 -9.03 16.00 9.42
C VAL A 620 -7.86 16.00 8.43
N LEU A 621 -8.09 15.48 7.22
CA LEU A 621 -7.04 15.17 6.25
C LEU A 621 -6.76 16.31 5.27
N ALA A 622 -7.79 17.05 4.86
CA ALA A 622 -7.69 18.14 3.89
C ALA A 622 -7.46 19.50 4.56
N CYS A 623 -7.10 20.50 3.76
CA CYS A 623 -7.12 21.90 4.19
C CYS A 623 -8.56 22.38 4.43
N ARG A 624 -8.74 23.35 5.33
CA ARG A 624 -10.07 23.81 5.78
C ARG A 624 -10.93 24.42 4.66
N ASP A 625 -10.29 25.01 3.66
CA ASP A 625 -10.94 25.61 2.49
C ASP A 625 -11.55 24.58 1.52
N VAL A 626 -11.15 23.31 1.61
CA VAL A 626 -11.64 22.25 0.72
C VAL A 626 -13.10 21.89 1.02
N ILE A 627 -13.49 21.84 2.30
CA ILE A 627 -14.82 21.36 2.71
C ILE A 627 -15.94 22.29 2.23
N PRO A 628 -15.86 23.62 2.40
CA PRO A 628 -16.88 24.54 1.85
C PRO A 628 -17.01 24.42 0.32
N VAL A 629 -15.89 24.30 -0.40
CA VAL A 629 -15.90 24.15 -1.87
C VAL A 629 -16.54 22.82 -2.30
N LEU A 630 -16.38 21.75 -1.51
CA LEU A 630 -17.05 20.48 -1.75
C LEU A 630 -18.55 20.57 -1.49
N ASP A 631 -18.98 21.24 -0.41
CA ASP A 631 -20.40 21.44 -0.11
C ASP A 631 -21.09 22.24 -1.22
N ASP A 632 -20.50 23.36 -1.65
CA ASP A 632 -21.00 24.17 -2.77
C ASP A 632 -21.19 23.32 -4.05
N TRP A 633 -20.23 22.45 -4.35
CA TRP A 633 -20.33 21.52 -5.49
C TRP A 633 -21.47 20.52 -5.33
N ILE A 634 -21.66 19.95 -4.13
CA ILE A 634 -22.75 19.01 -3.84
C ILE A 634 -24.11 19.68 -3.98
N GLN A 635 -24.27 20.90 -3.46
CA GLN A 635 -25.53 21.64 -3.59
C GLN A 635 -25.83 21.93 -5.07
N GLU A 636 -24.82 22.31 -5.85
CA GLU A 636 -24.99 22.57 -7.27
C GLU A 636 -25.33 21.30 -8.07
N ARG A 637 -24.66 20.17 -7.80
CA ARG A 637 -25.00 18.88 -8.41
C ARG A 637 -26.42 18.44 -8.07
N ARG A 638 -26.85 18.63 -6.81
CA ARG A 638 -28.23 18.34 -6.39
C ARG A 638 -29.24 19.23 -7.11
N ARG A 639 -28.92 20.52 -7.31
CA ARG A 639 -29.77 21.46 -8.07
C ARG A 639 -29.92 21.06 -9.54
N GLN A 640 -28.88 20.50 -10.14
CA GLN A 640 -28.88 20.04 -11.53
C GLN A 640 -29.71 18.76 -11.74
N CYS A 641 -29.89 17.94 -10.69
CA CYS A 641 -30.64 16.68 -10.75
C CYS A 641 -31.72 16.60 -9.64
N PRO A 642 -32.71 17.52 -9.61
CA PRO A 642 -33.59 17.70 -8.44
C PRO A 642 -34.55 16.53 -8.18
N ASN A 643 -34.85 15.73 -9.21
CA ASN A 643 -35.81 14.62 -9.14
C ASN A 643 -35.15 13.28 -8.82
N GLU A 644 -33.81 13.21 -8.83
CA GLU A 644 -33.07 11.98 -8.59
C GLU A 644 -32.76 11.79 -7.11
N ARG A 645 -32.66 10.52 -6.68
CA ARG A 645 -32.20 10.20 -5.32
C ARG A 645 -30.68 10.41 -5.22
N LEU A 646 -30.18 10.78 -4.04
CA LEU A 646 -28.75 11.07 -3.84
C LEU A 646 -27.80 9.91 -4.23
N GLU A 647 -28.25 8.66 -4.09
CA GLU A 647 -27.50 7.47 -4.51
C GLU A 647 -27.44 7.27 -6.03
N LYS A 648 -28.32 7.94 -6.76
CA LYS A 648 -28.39 7.93 -8.22
C LYS A 648 -27.77 9.18 -8.85
N ILE A 649 -27.21 10.08 -8.05
CA ILE A 649 -26.50 11.25 -8.56
C ILE A 649 -25.01 11.03 -8.29
N ALA A 650 -24.24 10.87 -9.37
CA ALA A 650 -22.79 10.79 -9.29
C ALA A 650 -22.22 12.12 -8.78
N LEU A 651 -21.21 12.02 -7.92
CA LEU A 651 -20.48 13.18 -7.41
C LEU A 651 -19.77 13.90 -8.56
N PHE A 652 -19.22 13.16 -9.52
CA PHE A 652 -18.55 13.70 -10.71
C PHE A 652 -19.13 13.11 -11.99
N GLY A 653 -19.69 13.97 -12.83
CA GLY A 653 -20.40 13.61 -14.04
C GLY A 653 -20.70 14.85 -14.89
N PRO A 654 -21.23 14.68 -16.11
CA PRO A 654 -21.61 15.80 -16.96
C PRO A 654 -22.67 16.70 -16.31
N GLN A 655 -22.66 17.98 -16.69
CA GLN A 655 -23.61 18.95 -16.17
C GLN A 655 -25.05 18.54 -16.51
N GLY A 656 -25.95 18.59 -15.51
CA GLY A 656 -27.35 18.20 -15.70
C GLY A 656 -27.62 16.70 -15.88
N ASN A 657 -26.58 15.85 -15.93
CA ASN A 657 -26.71 14.40 -16.05
C ASN A 657 -26.38 13.72 -14.70
N PRO A 658 -27.24 12.83 -14.16
CA PRO A 658 -26.95 12.07 -12.95
C PRO A 658 -25.78 11.06 -13.09
N ASP A 659 -25.43 10.65 -14.31
CA ASP A 659 -24.41 9.64 -14.59
C ASP A 659 -23.01 10.05 -14.13
N ALA A 660 -22.19 9.04 -13.79
CA ALA A 660 -20.79 9.21 -13.43
C ALA A 660 -19.87 9.22 -14.66
N TYR A 661 -18.83 10.05 -14.64
CA TYR A 661 -17.72 9.87 -15.58
C TYR A 661 -17.02 8.54 -15.34
N LYS A 662 -16.65 7.83 -16.42
CA LYS A 662 -15.76 6.67 -16.32
C LYS A 662 -14.35 7.11 -15.93
N LYS A 663 -13.58 6.18 -15.37
CA LYS A 663 -12.18 6.40 -14.99
C LYS A 663 -11.34 6.96 -16.14
N GLU A 664 -11.55 6.46 -17.36
CA GLU A 664 -10.83 6.89 -18.56
C GLU A 664 -11.11 8.37 -18.87
N ALA A 665 -12.36 8.80 -18.69
CA ALA A 665 -12.77 10.18 -18.93
C ALA A 665 -12.08 11.15 -17.94
N ILE A 666 -12.08 10.78 -16.65
CA ILE A 666 -11.38 11.55 -15.60
C ILE A 666 -9.88 11.54 -15.87
N GLY A 667 -9.31 10.39 -16.25
CA GLY A 667 -7.89 10.26 -16.59
C GLY A 667 -7.48 11.17 -17.73
N HIS A 668 -8.27 11.26 -18.80
CA HIS A 668 -8.02 12.15 -19.94
C HIS A 668 -8.01 13.63 -19.55
N ALA A 669 -8.88 14.03 -18.61
CA ALA A 669 -8.96 15.42 -18.15
C ALA A 669 -7.85 15.79 -17.15
N ILE A 670 -7.57 14.93 -16.18
CA ILE A 670 -6.68 15.25 -15.04
C ILE A 670 -5.20 15.01 -15.36
N LEU A 671 -4.87 14.01 -16.19
CA LEU A 671 -3.47 13.66 -16.46
C LEU A 671 -2.67 14.79 -17.15
N PRO A 672 -3.23 15.56 -18.12
CA PRO A 672 -2.56 16.74 -18.66
C PRO A 672 -2.26 17.79 -17.59
N ILE A 673 -3.25 18.10 -16.72
CA ILE A 673 -3.08 19.07 -15.62
C ILE A 673 -1.92 18.66 -14.72
N LEU A 674 -1.91 17.40 -14.26
CA LEU A 674 -0.84 16.86 -13.41
C LEU A 674 0.53 16.91 -14.08
N LYS A 675 0.62 16.48 -15.34
CA LYS A 675 1.90 16.41 -16.06
C LYS A 675 2.48 17.79 -16.37
N ASP A 676 1.63 18.76 -16.70
CA ASP A 676 2.04 20.13 -17.02
C ASP A 676 2.46 20.91 -15.77
N THR A 677 1.82 20.66 -14.63
CA THR A 677 2.09 21.40 -13.38
C THR A 677 3.08 20.72 -12.46
N LEU A 678 2.99 19.40 -12.28
CA LEU A 678 3.76 18.65 -11.27
C LEU A 678 4.89 17.80 -11.87
N GLY A 679 4.89 17.62 -13.19
CA GLY A 679 5.95 16.95 -13.95
C GLY A 679 5.49 15.65 -14.63
N LYS A 680 6.24 15.24 -15.66
CA LYS A 680 5.85 14.15 -16.58
C LYS A 680 5.68 12.77 -15.94
N ARG A 681 6.27 12.56 -14.75
CA ARG A 681 6.24 11.29 -14.01
C ARG A 681 5.10 11.20 -13.00
N VAL A 682 4.35 12.30 -12.81
CA VAL A 682 3.22 12.36 -11.90
C VAL A 682 1.97 11.89 -12.63
N ASP A 683 1.27 10.96 -12.00
CA ASP A 683 -0.05 10.46 -12.39
C ASP A 683 -1.03 10.58 -11.22
N PHE A 684 -2.29 10.21 -11.42
CA PHE A 684 -3.29 10.30 -10.35
C PHE A 684 -2.93 9.44 -9.14
N HIS A 685 -2.29 8.28 -9.35
CA HIS A 685 -1.90 7.41 -8.24
C HIS A 685 -0.80 8.03 -7.39
N SER A 686 0.08 8.83 -7.98
CA SER A 686 1.11 9.58 -7.26
C SER A 686 0.50 10.47 -6.15
N LEU A 687 -0.75 10.93 -6.30
CA LEU A 687 -1.49 11.67 -5.27
C LEU A 687 -1.75 10.81 -4.03
N ARG A 688 -2.09 9.53 -4.22
CA ARG A 688 -2.31 8.56 -3.14
C ARG A 688 -1.02 8.25 -2.38
N HIS A 689 0.10 8.16 -3.08
CA HIS A 689 1.43 8.05 -2.46
C HIS A 689 1.77 9.28 -1.60
N ALA A 690 1.44 10.47 -2.11
CA ALA A 690 1.63 11.72 -1.38
C ALA A 690 0.77 11.75 -0.10
N ALA A 691 -0.52 11.41 -0.21
CA ALA A 691 -1.45 11.35 0.91
C ALA A 691 -0.94 10.48 2.08
N ALA A 692 -0.53 9.24 1.77
CA ALA A 692 0.04 8.33 2.77
C ALA A 692 1.35 8.88 3.35
N SER A 693 2.24 9.39 2.51
CA SER A 693 3.54 9.93 2.91
C SER A 693 3.40 11.15 3.84
N TRP A 694 2.45 12.05 3.57
CA TRP A 694 2.19 13.23 4.38
C TRP A 694 1.57 12.86 5.73
N LEU A 695 0.61 11.92 5.75
CA LEU A 695 -0.02 11.49 7.00
C LEU A 695 1.02 10.87 7.96
N PHE A 696 1.93 10.02 7.47
CA PHE A 696 3.00 9.50 8.32
C PHE A 696 3.90 10.60 8.90
N LEU A 697 4.21 11.64 8.11
CA LEU A 697 4.98 12.79 8.61
C LEU A 697 4.19 13.58 9.66
N ARG A 698 2.91 13.88 9.42
CA ARG A 698 2.03 14.60 10.36
C ARG A 698 1.90 13.87 11.69
N LEU A 699 1.65 12.56 11.64
CA LEU A 699 1.54 11.73 12.84
C LEU A 699 2.85 11.68 13.64
N HIS A 700 4.01 11.67 12.97
CA HIS A 700 5.31 11.72 13.66
C HIS A 700 5.61 13.12 14.19
N ALA A 701 5.25 14.17 13.45
CA ALA A 701 5.39 15.57 13.86
C ALA A 701 4.57 15.89 15.12
N ALA A 702 3.32 15.42 15.19
CA ALA A 702 2.45 15.56 16.36
C ALA A 702 3.06 14.97 17.64
N GLN A 703 3.81 13.88 17.51
CA GLN A 703 4.47 13.23 18.66
C GLN A 703 5.78 13.92 19.05
N HIS A 704 6.35 14.75 18.17
CA HIS A 704 7.73 15.23 18.28
C HIS A 704 7.94 16.62 17.67
N GLN A 705 7.77 17.68 18.46
CA GLN A 705 7.92 19.07 18.01
C GLN A 705 9.24 19.37 17.29
N SER A 706 10.37 18.89 17.82
CA SER A 706 11.69 19.11 17.20
C SER A 706 11.81 18.53 15.79
N PHE A 707 11.02 17.50 15.47
CA PHE A 707 10.92 16.96 14.13
C PHE A 707 10.08 17.86 13.24
N ALA A 708 8.92 18.31 13.73
CA ALA A 708 8.05 19.25 13.02
C ALA A 708 8.82 20.51 12.57
N ASP A 709 9.61 21.10 13.47
CA ASP A 709 10.43 22.28 13.21
C ASP A 709 11.51 22.05 12.13
N SER A 710 11.93 20.79 11.93
CA SER A 710 12.96 20.42 10.95
C SER A 710 12.42 20.26 9.53
N LEU A 711 11.09 20.14 9.36
CA LEU A 711 10.46 19.98 8.05
C LEU A 711 10.53 21.28 7.23
N SER A 712 10.72 21.13 5.91
CA SER A 712 10.66 22.27 4.98
C SER A 712 9.26 22.90 4.90
N TYR A 713 8.23 22.11 5.24
CA TYR A 713 6.81 22.45 5.12
C TYR A 713 6.16 22.85 6.45
N ARG A 714 6.96 23.20 7.47
CA ARG A 714 6.44 23.53 8.82
C ARG A 714 5.44 24.70 8.85
N PHE A 715 5.35 25.48 7.77
CA PHE A 715 4.41 26.59 7.62
C PHE A 715 3.18 26.25 6.78
N ASP A 716 3.14 25.08 6.14
CA ASP A 716 1.96 24.60 5.44
C ASP A 716 0.86 24.26 6.46
N GLU A 717 -0.41 24.49 6.10
CA GLU A 717 -1.56 24.31 7.00
C GLU A 717 -1.58 22.90 7.62
N LEU A 718 -1.39 21.87 6.80
CA LEU A 718 -1.44 20.47 7.22
C LEU A 718 -0.38 20.10 8.28
N PHE A 719 0.70 20.89 8.37
CA PHE A 719 1.82 20.66 9.27
C PHE A 719 1.85 21.64 10.45
N GLN A 720 0.81 22.47 10.60
CA GLN A 720 0.61 23.21 11.85
C GLN A 720 0.34 22.24 13.01
N ASP A 721 0.72 22.65 14.22
CA ASP A 721 0.68 21.80 15.42
C ASP A 721 -0.74 21.31 15.71
N ASP A 722 -1.73 22.21 15.68
CA ASP A 722 -3.14 21.88 15.88
C ASP A 722 -3.66 20.87 14.84
N ARG A 723 -3.28 21.02 13.57
CA ARG A 723 -3.66 20.11 12.49
C ARG A 723 -2.97 18.75 12.57
N CYS A 724 -1.73 18.71 13.06
CA CYS A 724 -1.02 17.46 13.31
C CYS A 724 -1.65 16.70 14.49
N GLN A 725 -1.96 17.43 15.56
CA GLN A 725 -2.56 16.88 16.77
C GLN A 725 -3.98 16.36 16.53
N GLU A 726 -4.82 17.09 15.79
CA GLU A 726 -6.15 16.63 15.38
C GLU A 726 -6.09 15.32 14.58
N ALA A 727 -5.10 15.18 13.69
CA ALA A 727 -4.88 13.91 12.99
C ALA A 727 -4.43 12.80 13.94
N LEU A 728 -3.52 13.08 14.88
CA LEU A 728 -3.09 12.08 15.85
C LEU A 728 -4.25 11.59 16.72
N GLU A 729 -5.06 12.50 17.25
CA GLU A 729 -6.24 12.20 18.08
C GLU A 729 -7.26 11.36 17.33
N HIS A 730 -7.56 11.74 16.08
CA HIS A 730 -8.48 10.98 15.24
C HIS A 730 -7.99 9.54 15.00
N PHE A 731 -6.73 9.38 14.59
CA PHE A 731 -6.19 8.06 14.27
C PHE A 731 -5.89 7.22 15.53
N CYS A 732 -5.79 7.84 16.70
CA CYS A 732 -5.67 7.13 17.98
C CYS A 732 -7.02 6.67 18.53
N SER A 733 -8.03 7.54 18.52
CA SER A 733 -9.37 7.21 19.03
C SER A 733 -10.02 6.07 18.24
N ALA A 734 -9.72 5.93 16.94
CA ALA A 734 -10.29 4.90 16.07
C ALA A 734 -10.08 3.43 16.52
N GLU A 735 -9.06 3.11 17.33
CA GLU A 735 -8.81 1.74 17.85
C GLU A 735 -8.58 1.69 19.38
N GLY A 736 -8.81 2.81 20.08
CA GLY A 736 -8.59 2.97 21.52
C GLY A 736 -7.27 3.66 21.89
N GLU A 737 -7.27 4.34 23.04
CA GLU A 737 -6.19 5.23 23.53
C GLU A 737 -4.82 4.55 23.66
N ASP A 738 -4.76 3.22 23.84
CA ASP A 738 -3.52 2.45 23.96
C ASP A 738 -2.83 2.16 22.61
N ILE A 739 -3.33 2.69 21.47
CA ILE A 739 -2.79 2.36 20.14
C ILE A 739 -1.31 2.70 19.98
N LEU A 740 -0.86 3.82 20.57
CA LEU A 740 0.52 4.29 20.51
C LEU A 740 1.42 3.33 21.28
N GLN A 741 0.98 2.92 22.48
CA GLN A 741 1.68 1.94 23.31
C GLN A 741 1.76 0.56 22.63
N ARG A 742 0.70 0.19 21.90
CA ARG A 742 0.67 -1.06 21.11
C ARG A 742 1.46 -0.98 19.80
N GLY A 743 1.84 0.21 19.34
CA GLY A 743 2.57 0.42 18.09
C GLY A 743 1.75 0.16 16.83
N ASN A 744 0.43 0.29 16.89
CA ASN A 744 -0.49 -0.08 15.79
C ASN A 744 -0.93 1.09 14.91
N LEU A 745 -0.49 2.31 15.17
CA LEU A 745 -0.93 3.52 14.46
C LEU A 745 -0.82 3.39 12.93
N TYR A 746 0.25 2.77 12.43
CA TYR A 746 0.48 2.63 10.99
C TYR A 746 -0.39 1.56 10.32
N GLU A 747 -0.94 0.61 11.08
CA GLU A 747 -1.97 -0.29 10.56
C GLU A 747 -3.28 0.47 10.34
N VAL A 748 -3.62 1.46 11.18
CA VAL A 748 -4.80 2.31 10.97
C VAL A 748 -4.63 3.15 9.71
N VAL A 749 -3.44 3.69 9.47
CA VAL A 749 -3.11 4.38 8.21
C VAL A 749 -3.26 3.42 7.02
N ALA A 750 -2.84 2.16 7.15
CA ALA A 750 -3.02 1.15 6.11
C ALA A 750 -4.50 0.82 5.84
N LYS A 751 -5.35 0.80 6.87
CA LYS A 751 -6.80 0.67 6.70
C LYS A 751 -7.39 1.89 6.00
N TRP A 752 -6.98 3.09 6.39
CA TRP A 752 -7.46 4.34 5.79
C TRP A 752 -7.10 4.45 4.30
N ILE A 753 -5.89 4.03 3.90
CA ILE A 753 -5.54 4.01 2.48
C ILE A 753 -6.27 2.86 1.74
N GLY A 754 -6.77 1.85 2.44
CA GLY A 754 -7.45 0.69 1.86
C GLY A 754 -6.49 -0.42 1.44
N HIS A 755 -5.41 -0.62 2.20
CA HIS A 755 -4.49 -1.76 2.06
C HIS A 755 -4.83 -2.86 3.06
N ARG A 756 -4.45 -4.11 2.72
CA ARG A 756 -4.68 -5.27 3.58
C ARG A 756 -3.73 -5.34 4.78
N HIS A 757 -2.53 -4.76 4.65
CA HIS A 757 -1.47 -4.83 5.65
C HIS A 757 -0.60 -3.56 5.60
N SER A 758 -0.14 -3.07 6.76
CA SER A 758 0.81 -1.94 6.82
C SER A 758 2.10 -2.16 6.05
N GLY A 759 2.55 -3.41 5.92
CA GLY A 759 3.73 -3.77 5.14
C GLY A 759 3.66 -3.24 3.71
N THR A 760 2.50 -3.32 3.06
CA THR A 760 2.30 -2.76 1.71
C THR A 760 2.44 -1.25 1.72
N THR A 761 1.76 -0.57 2.64
CA THR A 761 1.81 0.90 2.74
C THR A 761 3.22 1.39 3.01
N ILE A 762 3.91 0.78 3.97
CA ILE A 762 5.25 1.19 4.40
C ILE A 762 6.29 0.94 3.32
N LEU A 763 6.21 -0.19 2.63
CA LEU A 763 7.21 -0.61 1.66
C LEU A 763 7.05 0.08 0.30
N TYR A 764 5.81 0.35 -0.10
CA TYR A 764 5.50 0.77 -1.48
C TYR A 764 4.93 2.18 -1.58
N TYR A 765 4.28 2.70 -0.54
CA TYR A 765 3.55 3.98 -0.59
C TYR A 765 4.17 5.10 0.25
N ALA A 766 4.80 4.74 1.37
CA ALA A 766 5.36 5.69 2.32
C ALA A 766 6.80 6.06 1.95
N HIS A 767 6.96 7.06 1.09
CA HIS A 767 8.28 7.50 0.61
C HIS A 767 9.04 8.39 1.62
N THR A 768 8.41 8.69 2.75
CA THR A 768 8.91 9.53 3.85
C THR A 768 9.47 8.73 5.02
N MET A 769 9.36 7.39 4.99
CA MET A 769 9.78 6.52 6.09
C MET A 769 11.25 6.68 6.47
N SER A 770 12.11 6.99 5.51
CA SER A 770 13.54 7.18 5.78
C SER A 770 13.84 8.42 6.60
N ILE A 771 13.03 9.47 6.47
CA ILE A 771 13.15 10.72 7.22
C ILE A 771 12.73 10.49 8.67
N ILE A 772 11.60 9.82 8.87
CA ILE A 772 11.12 9.44 10.19
C ILE A 772 12.11 8.49 10.89
N HIS A 773 12.58 7.46 10.18
CA HIS A 773 13.58 6.53 10.72
C HIS A 773 14.87 7.24 11.12
N SER A 774 15.32 8.21 10.32
CA SER A 774 16.52 9.02 10.64
C SER A 774 16.35 9.83 11.92
N ASP A 775 15.18 10.43 12.14
CA ASP A 775 14.88 11.16 13.37
C ASP A 775 14.85 10.23 14.59
N ILE A 776 14.22 9.08 14.48
CA ILE A 776 14.18 8.08 15.56
C ILE A 776 15.59 7.58 15.92
N LEU A 777 16.43 7.32 14.91
CA LEU A 777 17.81 6.89 15.14
C LEU A 777 18.69 7.95 15.80
N LYS A 778 18.42 9.24 15.60
CA LYS A 778 19.15 10.33 16.29
C LYS A 778 18.83 10.40 17.78
N ARG A 779 17.63 9.98 18.18
CA ARG A 779 17.16 10.01 19.56
C ARG A 779 17.67 8.83 20.40
N LEU A 780 18.27 7.81 19.76
CA LEU A 780 18.84 6.59 20.36
C LEU A 780 20.37 6.62 20.45
#